data_AF-A0AAV9T944-F1
#
_entry.id   AF-A0AAV9T944-F1
#
_cell.length_a   1.000
_cell.length_b   1.000
_cell.length_c   1.000
_cell.angle_alpha   90.00
_cell.angle_beta   90.00
_cell.angle_gamma   90.00
#
_symmetry.space_group_name_H-M   'P 1'
#
loop_
_entity.id
_entity.type
_entity.pdbx_description
1 polymer ?
#
loop_
_entity_poly.entity_id
_entity_poly.type
_entity_poly.pdbx_seq_one_letter_code
_entity_poly.pdbx_strand_id
1 'polypeptide(L)'
;MAVSDADRDEIAQSLAAYYSVLARACYFSPEDIQSPPTEGWSDLELDVDALRALRRSDKVIDLLRHIPYIKACKSGKKPVQWPILVRSRAIRYLRDDGDFSDWSARGGDGLAELANAPFDQTPAGPMDLPSDVVALSRGYGSSNFGSPWCIIDCETGILTPYTSGTGPTDKPWQTSRCSARVFFDEMTSFLKSKTIIALPPVGDLEPEIMGSESDQNVDVRQKFQWIYQARGWATFEEDPSSWRREECIEVLQRFRIELWEAEKKRLAHEADFDDPEDEDFEDPDSDAGSEASQSETATEDVDTALEGEDISVDVSKEELAEVWADLDETEYMMIDEELKGEGIIQHAFHPSKPPQRLARAPSSEDNGPGASQVLDQTRCNDSIEMMAGAIKSHYLTLSRAAYFTPSMVETAPDSGWSDDVFPAEELEMLGYSDKAVSLLRHLPYLGFDEHFWEVLPGSQPIRYLRDAELFEHVPRDKLRRDSLRKLGLSPYDEAMPADVVALSSPNQDSWRGTWWMIDVGRGVIFCESGPKTQVEAPANSYEPESIVTYFGKLVSKLRGLEIVPIPGLGPDENQDPVIWAEPNWERGADALAEMSEADRRIVLPAKSGIGIEGARKVYRDYGWPDENSFRRDECRETLVRLRQTTIYGEGFADDSVDEDTDVAMDAA
;
A
#
# COMPACT_ATOMS: atom_id res chain seq x y z
N MET A 1 -22.82 35.75 15.44
CA MET A 1 -22.60 37.07 14.79
C MET A 1 -22.48 36.73 13.32
N ALA A 2 -23.33 37.29 12.46
CA ALA A 2 -23.42 36.87 11.06
C ALA A 2 -22.04 36.89 10.38
N VAL A 3 -21.84 36.03 9.38
CA VAL A 3 -20.75 36.14 8.40
C VAL A 3 -20.70 37.59 7.93
N SER A 4 -19.62 38.27 8.30
CA SER A 4 -19.29 39.59 7.79
C SER A 4 -18.79 39.47 6.36
N ASP A 5 -18.73 40.58 5.63
CA ASP A 5 -18.11 40.61 4.29
C ASP A 5 -16.69 40.02 4.33
N ALA A 6 -15.96 40.22 5.44
CA ALA A 6 -14.63 39.66 5.65
C ALA A 6 -14.64 38.12 5.79
N ASP A 7 -15.63 37.52 6.48
CA ASP A 7 -15.72 36.07 6.62
C ASP A 7 -16.08 35.41 5.28
N ARG A 8 -16.97 36.04 4.48
CA ARG A 8 -17.29 35.61 3.11
C ARG A 8 -16.05 35.66 2.21
N ASP A 9 -15.36 36.79 2.24
CA ASP A 9 -14.18 37.02 1.41
C ASP A 9 -13.02 36.10 1.82
N GLU A 10 -12.88 35.75 3.11
CA GLU A 10 -11.92 34.74 3.59
C GLU A 10 -12.26 33.34 3.05
N ILE A 11 -13.52 32.90 3.07
CA ILE A 11 -13.95 31.61 2.50
C ILE A 11 -13.64 31.57 0.99
N ALA A 12 -14.00 32.64 0.26
CA ALA A 12 -13.76 32.74 -1.18
C ALA A 12 -12.27 32.72 -1.54
N GLN A 13 -11.44 33.49 -0.81
CA GLN A 13 -9.99 33.52 -1.01
C GLN A 13 -9.33 32.18 -0.69
N SER A 14 -9.75 31.52 0.40
CA SER A 14 -9.21 30.22 0.82
C SER A 14 -9.51 29.13 -0.22
N LEU A 15 -10.75 29.08 -0.72
CA LEU A 15 -11.15 28.13 -1.76
C LEU A 15 -10.43 28.41 -3.10
N ALA A 16 -10.29 29.69 -3.48
CA ALA A 16 -9.56 30.09 -4.69
C ALA A 16 -8.06 29.72 -4.61
N ALA A 17 -7.43 29.91 -3.46
CA ALA A 17 -6.06 29.49 -3.22
C ALA A 17 -5.91 27.96 -3.34
N TYR A 18 -6.82 27.20 -2.71
CA TYR A 18 -6.83 25.74 -2.78
C TYR A 18 -7.01 25.20 -4.21
N TYR A 19 -8.01 25.71 -4.95
CA TYR A 19 -8.22 25.32 -6.35
C TYR A 19 -7.01 25.69 -7.23
N SER A 20 -6.32 26.80 -6.94
CA SER A 20 -5.09 27.19 -7.63
C SER A 20 -3.92 26.24 -7.37
N VAL A 21 -3.89 25.55 -6.23
CA VAL A 21 -2.91 24.48 -5.94
C VAL A 21 -3.28 23.20 -6.67
N LEU A 22 -4.56 22.81 -6.68
CA LEU A 22 -5.06 21.66 -7.45
C LEU A 22 -4.82 21.81 -8.96
N ALA A 23 -5.04 23.00 -9.54
CA ALA A 23 -4.75 23.26 -10.96
C ALA A 23 -3.25 23.24 -11.29
N ARG A 24 -2.40 23.60 -10.32
CA ARG A 24 -0.93 23.55 -10.46
C ARG A 24 -0.42 22.12 -10.33
N ALA A 25 -1.07 21.29 -9.51
CA ALA A 25 -0.92 19.84 -9.55
C ALA A 25 -1.33 19.30 -10.94
N CYS A 26 -1.01 18.04 -11.21
CA CYS A 26 -1.21 17.41 -12.52
C CYS A 26 -2.67 16.97 -12.70
N TYR A 27 -3.64 17.89 -12.52
CA TYR A 27 -5.04 17.54 -12.29
C TYR A 27 -6.03 18.17 -13.29
N PHE A 28 -6.28 19.49 -13.18
CA PHE A 28 -7.09 20.27 -14.12
C PHE A 28 -6.36 21.54 -14.58
N SER A 29 -6.84 22.21 -15.63
CA SER A 29 -6.23 23.45 -16.12
C SER A 29 -6.54 24.62 -15.18
N PRO A 30 -5.61 25.58 -14.96
CA PRO A 30 -5.96 26.85 -14.33
C PRO A 30 -7.11 27.59 -15.03
N GLU A 31 -7.30 27.35 -16.33
CA GLU A 31 -8.42 27.89 -17.11
C GLU A 31 -9.78 27.25 -16.79
N ASP A 32 -9.80 26.12 -16.08
CA ASP A 32 -11.04 25.47 -15.62
C ASP A 32 -11.60 26.12 -14.36
N ILE A 33 -10.80 26.95 -13.66
CA ILE A 33 -11.25 27.75 -12.52
C ILE A 33 -11.99 28.99 -13.05
N GLN A 34 -13.28 29.08 -12.74
CA GLN A 34 -14.13 30.23 -12.98
C GLN A 34 -14.16 31.10 -11.72
N SER A 35 -13.46 32.24 -11.77
CA SER A 35 -13.54 33.27 -10.73
C SER A 35 -14.83 34.09 -10.86
N PRO A 36 -15.46 34.50 -9.74
CA PRO A 36 -16.63 35.35 -9.77
C PRO A 36 -16.32 36.76 -10.31
N PRO A 37 -17.30 37.45 -10.93
CA PRO A 37 -17.23 38.89 -11.15
C PRO A 37 -17.09 39.68 -9.84
N THR A 38 -16.68 40.95 -9.92
CA THR A 38 -16.49 41.82 -8.73
C THR A 38 -17.77 42.02 -7.91
N GLU A 39 -18.94 41.99 -8.56
CA GLU A 39 -20.27 42.09 -7.94
C GLU A 39 -20.88 40.70 -7.62
N GLY A 40 -20.08 39.63 -7.76
CA GLY A 40 -20.51 38.24 -7.69
C GLY A 40 -21.21 37.73 -8.95
N TRP A 41 -21.53 36.43 -8.96
CA TRP A 41 -22.33 35.79 -10.02
C TRP A 41 -23.77 36.34 -10.06
N SER A 42 -24.29 36.65 -11.25
CA SER A 42 -25.66 37.13 -11.41
C SER A 42 -26.71 36.02 -11.23
N ASP A 43 -27.98 36.38 -11.04
CA ASP A 43 -29.11 35.43 -10.93
C ASP A 43 -29.38 34.64 -12.24
N LEU A 44 -28.73 35.04 -13.34
CA LEU A 44 -28.71 34.33 -14.62
C LEU A 44 -27.60 33.26 -14.68
N GLU A 45 -26.55 33.40 -13.88
CA GLU A 45 -25.39 32.50 -13.85
C GLU A 45 -25.47 31.53 -12.66
N LEU A 46 -25.79 32.04 -11.46
CA LEU A 46 -26.07 31.25 -10.27
C LEU A 46 -27.49 30.69 -10.34
N ASP A 47 -27.68 29.43 -9.94
CA ASP A 47 -28.99 28.80 -9.92
C ASP A 47 -29.80 29.19 -8.67
N VAL A 48 -30.18 30.47 -8.62
CA VAL A 48 -30.94 31.04 -7.50
C VAL A 48 -32.28 30.34 -7.33
N ASP A 49 -32.93 29.88 -8.39
CA ASP A 49 -34.21 29.18 -8.29
C ASP A 49 -34.07 27.83 -7.58
N ALA A 50 -33.05 27.03 -7.93
CA ALA A 50 -32.72 25.80 -7.21
C ALA A 50 -32.36 26.09 -5.74
N LEU A 51 -31.58 27.14 -5.46
CA LEU A 51 -31.24 27.54 -4.10
C LEU A 51 -32.47 27.94 -3.27
N ARG A 52 -33.47 28.60 -3.88
CA ARG A 52 -34.75 28.90 -3.22
C ARG A 52 -35.60 27.66 -3.01
N ALA A 53 -35.63 26.72 -3.94
CA ALA A 53 -36.30 25.42 -3.77
C ALA A 53 -35.69 24.63 -2.59
N LEU A 54 -34.36 24.67 -2.46
CA LEU A 54 -33.59 24.13 -1.34
C LEU A 54 -33.66 24.99 -0.05
N ARG A 55 -34.57 25.96 0.02
CA ARG A 55 -34.84 26.81 1.20
C ARG A 55 -33.62 27.62 1.69
N ARG A 56 -32.63 27.88 0.83
CA ARG A 56 -31.40 28.62 1.19
C ARG A 56 -31.65 30.13 1.37
N SER A 57 -30.96 30.69 2.37
CA SER A 57 -31.09 32.10 2.76
C SER A 57 -30.32 33.04 1.83
N ASP A 58 -30.60 34.34 1.94
CA ASP A 58 -29.87 35.37 1.21
C ASP A 58 -28.36 35.37 1.55
N LYS A 59 -27.98 34.94 2.77
CA LYS A 59 -26.56 34.81 3.17
C LYS A 59 -25.85 33.69 2.40
N VAL A 60 -26.51 32.54 2.24
CA VAL A 60 -25.98 31.42 1.46
C VAL A 60 -25.86 31.82 -0.01
N ILE A 61 -26.89 32.46 -0.56
CA ILE A 61 -26.85 32.94 -1.95
C ILE A 61 -25.72 33.95 -2.13
N ASP A 62 -25.53 34.90 -1.21
CA ASP A 62 -24.42 35.86 -1.28
C ASP A 62 -23.04 35.19 -1.22
N LEU A 63 -22.83 34.21 -0.33
CA LEU A 63 -21.59 33.43 -0.32
C LEU A 63 -21.38 32.72 -1.68
N LEU A 64 -22.41 32.03 -2.19
CA LEU A 64 -22.32 31.29 -3.44
C LEU A 64 -22.13 32.18 -4.69
N ARG A 65 -22.48 33.48 -4.62
CA ARG A 65 -22.12 34.47 -5.65
C ARG A 65 -20.64 34.84 -5.66
N HIS A 66 -19.94 34.68 -4.54
CA HIS A 66 -18.57 35.20 -4.36
C HIS A 66 -17.50 34.10 -4.26
N ILE A 67 -17.86 32.81 -4.34
CA ILE A 67 -16.88 31.71 -4.45
C ILE A 67 -16.50 31.40 -5.92
N PRO A 68 -15.29 30.88 -6.17
CA PRO A 68 -14.92 30.30 -7.44
C PRO A 68 -15.60 28.94 -7.66
N TYR A 69 -15.83 28.59 -8.93
CA TYR A 69 -16.28 27.25 -9.35
C TYR A 69 -15.28 26.63 -10.33
N ILE A 70 -15.28 25.31 -10.43
CA ILE A 70 -14.51 24.58 -11.45
C ILE A 70 -15.48 24.17 -12.56
N LYS A 71 -15.06 24.22 -13.83
CA LYS A 71 -15.82 23.63 -14.95
C LYS A 71 -15.88 22.11 -14.80
N ALA A 72 -17.02 21.49 -15.09
CA ALA A 72 -17.16 20.03 -15.03
C ALA A 72 -16.15 19.33 -15.96
N CYS A 73 -15.56 18.24 -15.49
CA CYS A 73 -14.66 17.39 -16.27
C CYS A 73 -15.45 16.71 -17.39
N LYS A 74 -15.02 16.86 -18.65
CA LYS A 74 -15.70 16.27 -19.83
C LYS A 74 -15.09 14.92 -20.26
N SER A 75 -14.51 14.18 -19.31
CA SER A 75 -14.02 12.81 -19.56
C SER A 75 -15.21 11.84 -19.57
N GLY A 76 -15.34 11.04 -20.63
CA GLY A 76 -16.43 10.05 -20.76
C GLY A 76 -17.75 10.62 -21.29
N LYS A 77 -18.84 9.88 -21.07
CA LYS A 77 -20.17 10.11 -21.71
C LYS A 77 -21.01 11.23 -21.08
N LYS A 78 -20.69 11.67 -19.87
CA LYS A 78 -21.39 12.74 -19.14
C LYS A 78 -20.36 13.65 -18.44
N PRO A 79 -20.61 14.97 -18.30
CA PRO A 79 -19.76 15.82 -17.48
C PRO A 79 -19.79 15.36 -16.02
N VAL A 80 -18.64 15.36 -15.35
CA VAL A 80 -18.51 14.97 -13.94
C VAL A 80 -17.81 16.08 -13.16
N GLN A 81 -18.33 16.42 -11.97
CA GLN A 81 -17.64 17.39 -11.11
C GLN A 81 -16.31 16.83 -10.60
N TRP A 82 -15.31 17.70 -10.52
CA TRP A 82 -13.97 17.35 -10.04
C TRP A 82 -14.00 16.98 -8.56
N PRO A 83 -13.34 15.89 -8.15
CA PRO A 83 -12.96 15.69 -6.77
C PRO A 83 -12.13 16.88 -6.27
N ILE A 84 -12.45 17.37 -5.07
CA ILE A 84 -11.68 18.41 -4.38
C ILE A 84 -11.20 17.97 -3.01
N LEU A 85 -11.58 16.77 -2.55
CA LEU A 85 -10.92 16.06 -1.45
C LEU A 85 -10.89 14.56 -1.81
N VAL A 86 -10.19 13.77 -1.01
CA VAL A 86 -10.30 12.30 -1.05
C VAL A 86 -11.77 11.90 -0.91
N ARG A 87 -12.30 11.15 -1.89
CA ARG A 87 -13.71 10.71 -1.94
C ARG A 87 -14.76 11.85 -1.83
N SER A 88 -14.44 13.10 -2.20
CA SER A 88 -15.40 14.24 -2.23
C SER A 88 -15.29 15.10 -3.48
N ARG A 89 -16.41 15.47 -4.10
CA ARG A 89 -16.51 16.33 -5.30
C ARG A 89 -17.04 17.71 -5.00
N ALA A 90 -16.55 18.71 -5.72
CA ALA A 90 -17.12 20.06 -5.66
C ALA A 90 -18.61 20.04 -6.04
N ILE A 91 -19.41 20.83 -5.35
CA ILE A 91 -20.80 21.11 -5.75
C ILE A 91 -20.79 22.39 -6.59
N ARG A 92 -21.38 22.32 -7.79
CA ARG A 92 -21.48 23.44 -8.73
C ARG A 92 -22.88 24.00 -8.74
N TYR A 93 -23.05 25.18 -8.14
CA TYR A 93 -24.32 25.90 -8.03
C TYR A 93 -24.63 26.85 -9.22
N LEU A 94 -23.73 26.96 -10.19
CA LEU A 94 -24.00 27.70 -11.44
C LEU A 94 -24.97 26.91 -12.33
N ARG A 95 -25.81 27.59 -13.13
CA ARG A 95 -26.78 26.94 -14.02
C ARG A 95 -26.13 26.12 -15.13
N ASP A 96 -24.96 26.56 -15.62
CA ASP A 96 -24.20 25.90 -16.69
C ASP A 96 -23.35 24.74 -16.14
N ASP A 97 -23.55 23.53 -16.65
CA ASP A 97 -22.94 22.27 -16.19
C ASP A 97 -23.06 22.03 -14.66
N GLY A 98 -24.11 22.57 -14.01
CA GLY A 98 -24.28 22.53 -12.54
C GLY A 98 -25.02 21.31 -12.00
N ASP A 99 -24.75 20.96 -10.72
CA ASP A 99 -25.35 19.80 -10.03
C ASP A 99 -26.88 19.86 -9.89
N PHE A 100 -27.49 21.04 -10.01
CA PHE A 100 -28.94 21.24 -9.91
C PHE A 100 -29.62 21.56 -11.25
N SER A 101 -28.84 21.70 -12.32
CA SER A 101 -29.29 22.21 -13.63
C SER A 101 -30.42 21.36 -14.24
N ASP A 102 -30.40 20.04 -14.05
CA ASP A 102 -31.43 19.11 -14.52
C ASP A 102 -32.82 19.39 -13.93
N TRP A 103 -32.92 19.87 -12.68
CA TRP A 103 -34.21 20.27 -12.09
C TRP A 103 -34.66 21.62 -12.63
N SER A 104 -33.76 22.61 -12.66
CA SER A 104 -34.05 23.96 -13.14
C SER A 104 -34.42 24.01 -14.63
N ALA A 105 -33.84 23.12 -15.45
CA ALA A 105 -34.17 22.96 -16.86
C ALA A 105 -35.62 22.48 -17.08
N ARG A 106 -36.22 21.78 -16.11
CA ARG A 106 -37.65 21.39 -16.11
C ARG A 106 -38.57 22.49 -15.55
N GLY A 107 -38.02 23.65 -15.18
CA GLY A 107 -38.79 24.78 -14.66
C GLY A 107 -39.52 24.46 -13.36
N GLY A 108 -40.75 24.98 -13.22
CA GLY A 108 -41.51 24.90 -11.97
C GLY A 108 -41.73 23.47 -11.44
N ASP A 109 -41.91 22.49 -12.32
CA ASP A 109 -42.15 21.09 -11.92
C ASP A 109 -40.87 20.44 -11.36
N GLY A 110 -39.71 20.68 -11.99
CA GLY A 110 -38.43 20.20 -11.48
C GLY A 110 -37.99 20.91 -10.20
N LEU A 111 -38.26 22.21 -10.06
CA LEU A 111 -38.01 22.94 -8.82
C LEU A 111 -38.94 22.49 -7.68
N ALA A 112 -40.19 22.12 -7.98
CA ALA A 112 -41.10 21.52 -7.01
C ALA A 112 -40.64 20.13 -6.59
N GLU A 113 -40.10 19.32 -7.51
CA GLU A 113 -39.48 18.03 -7.17
C GLU A 113 -38.27 18.22 -6.25
N LEU A 114 -37.33 19.12 -6.60
CA LEU A 114 -36.14 19.44 -5.80
C LEU A 114 -36.50 19.96 -4.39
N ALA A 115 -37.56 20.76 -4.27
CA ALA A 115 -38.03 21.26 -2.98
C ALA A 115 -38.60 20.18 -2.05
N ASN A 116 -39.05 19.04 -2.60
CA ASN A 116 -39.59 17.89 -1.86
C ASN A 116 -38.59 16.73 -1.75
N ALA A 117 -37.46 16.77 -2.44
CA ALA A 117 -36.44 15.73 -2.39
C ALA A 117 -35.71 15.73 -1.03
N PRO A 118 -35.50 14.56 -0.40
CA PRO A 118 -34.60 14.43 0.76
C PRO A 118 -33.18 14.89 0.39
N PHE A 119 -32.55 15.72 1.23
CA PHE A 119 -31.26 16.32 0.86
C PHE A 119 -30.15 15.29 0.66
N ASP A 120 -30.16 14.20 1.44
CA ASP A 120 -29.26 13.04 1.34
C ASP A 120 -29.38 12.29 0.00
N GLN A 121 -30.48 12.49 -0.74
CA GLN A 121 -30.68 11.97 -2.10
C GLN A 121 -30.31 13.02 -3.17
N THR A 122 -29.77 14.17 -2.78
CA THR A 122 -29.40 15.28 -3.67
C THR A 122 -27.96 15.75 -3.41
N PRO A 123 -27.39 16.59 -4.28
CA PRO A 123 -26.15 17.30 -4.01
C PRO A 123 -26.24 18.36 -2.87
N ALA A 124 -27.40 18.56 -2.22
CA ALA A 124 -27.63 19.69 -1.33
C ALA A 124 -27.12 19.53 0.12
N GLY A 125 -26.82 18.30 0.56
CA GLY A 125 -26.27 18.01 1.89
C GLY A 125 -26.49 16.55 2.33
N PRO A 126 -25.79 16.04 3.35
CA PRO A 126 -25.96 14.65 3.84
C PRO A 126 -27.21 14.45 4.71
N MET A 127 -28.01 15.51 4.93
CA MET A 127 -29.21 15.57 5.77
C MET A 127 -29.94 16.91 5.50
N ASP A 128 -31.15 17.12 6.03
CA ASP A 128 -31.80 18.45 5.94
C ASP A 128 -30.95 19.49 6.72
N LEU A 129 -30.38 20.44 5.98
CA LEU A 129 -29.50 21.49 6.49
C LEU A 129 -30.29 22.81 6.60
N PRO A 130 -30.13 23.61 7.67
CA PRO A 130 -30.82 24.89 7.82
C PRO A 130 -30.65 25.85 6.64
N SER A 131 -31.53 26.85 6.53
CA SER A 131 -31.52 27.86 5.47
C SER A 131 -30.17 28.57 5.30
N ASP A 132 -29.45 28.78 6.41
CA ASP A 132 -28.18 29.50 6.49
C ASP A 132 -26.96 28.55 6.48
N VAL A 133 -27.15 27.28 6.14
CA VAL A 133 -26.10 26.26 6.05
C VAL A 133 -26.06 25.69 4.63
N VAL A 134 -24.87 25.45 4.10
CA VAL A 134 -24.66 24.98 2.71
C VAL A 134 -23.48 24.04 2.60
N ALA A 135 -23.54 23.06 1.69
CA ALA A 135 -22.40 22.21 1.35
C ALA A 135 -21.60 22.80 0.18
N LEU A 136 -20.27 22.78 0.25
CA LEU A 136 -19.37 23.12 -0.86
C LEU A 136 -18.87 21.88 -1.62
N SER A 137 -18.92 20.72 -0.98
CA SER A 137 -18.56 19.43 -1.56
C SER A 137 -19.49 18.32 -1.10
N ARG A 138 -19.60 17.26 -1.91
CA ARG A 138 -20.36 16.04 -1.62
C ARG A 138 -19.49 14.80 -1.71
N GLY A 139 -19.64 13.89 -0.75
CA GLY A 139 -18.96 12.60 -0.77
C GLY A 139 -19.39 11.72 -1.94
N TYR A 140 -18.52 10.81 -2.38
CA TYR A 140 -18.86 9.76 -3.34
C TYR A 140 -18.14 8.44 -3.03
N GLY A 141 -18.81 7.32 -3.33
CA GLY A 141 -18.31 5.96 -3.13
C GLY A 141 -18.78 5.31 -1.82
N SER A 142 -19.00 4.00 -1.87
CA SER A 142 -19.36 3.15 -0.73
C SER A 142 -18.09 2.58 -0.09
N SER A 143 -17.65 3.14 1.03
CA SER A 143 -16.54 2.62 1.83
C SER A 143 -16.80 2.83 3.32
N ASN A 144 -16.18 2.00 4.17
CA ASN A 144 -16.37 2.01 5.62
C ASN A 144 -15.89 3.31 6.30
N PHE A 145 -15.08 4.13 5.60
CA PHE A 145 -14.51 5.38 6.10
C PHE A 145 -15.41 6.62 5.86
N GLY A 146 -16.58 6.41 5.24
CA GLY A 146 -17.52 7.48 4.93
C GLY A 146 -17.15 8.31 3.70
N SER A 147 -17.98 9.31 3.42
CA SER A 147 -17.98 10.06 2.17
C SER A 147 -17.99 11.56 2.53
N PRO A 148 -16.84 12.27 2.56
CA PRO A 148 -16.73 13.57 3.20
C PRO A 148 -17.49 14.71 2.50
N TRP A 149 -18.09 15.60 3.28
CA TRP A 149 -18.78 16.83 2.87
C TRP A 149 -18.15 18.04 3.56
N CYS A 150 -17.86 19.10 2.80
CA CYS A 150 -17.51 20.40 3.37
C CYS A 150 -18.79 21.22 3.60
N ILE A 151 -19.21 21.40 4.85
CA ILE A 151 -20.42 22.14 5.21
C ILE A 151 -20.05 23.49 5.84
N ILE A 152 -20.61 24.59 5.34
CA ILE A 152 -20.43 25.95 5.85
C ILE A 152 -21.69 26.40 6.58
N ASP A 153 -21.53 26.87 7.82
CA ASP A 153 -22.54 27.62 8.57
C ASP A 153 -22.37 29.13 8.27
N CYS A 154 -23.21 29.70 7.40
CA CYS A 154 -23.15 31.10 6.99
C CYS A 154 -23.67 32.09 8.07
N GLU A 155 -24.04 31.61 9.25
CA GLU A 155 -24.25 32.48 10.42
C GLU A 155 -22.99 32.69 11.25
N THR A 156 -21.98 31.82 11.08
CA THR A 156 -20.79 31.78 11.95
C THR A 156 -19.45 31.71 11.20
N GLY A 157 -19.46 31.48 9.88
CA GLY A 157 -18.24 31.31 9.06
C GLY A 157 -17.53 29.97 9.28
N ILE A 158 -18.14 29.05 10.03
CA ILE A 158 -17.52 27.80 10.43
C ILE A 158 -17.69 26.76 9.33
N LEU A 159 -16.57 26.15 8.94
CA LEU A 159 -16.51 24.95 8.10
C LEU A 159 -16.57 23.71 9.00
N THR A 160 -17.29 22.69 8.54
CA THR A 160 -17.29 21.34 9.11
C THR A 160 -17.00 20.32 8.00
N PRO A 161 -15.84 19.63 8.03
CA PRO A 161 -15.67 18.38 7.29
C PRO A 161 -16.51 17.30 7.98
N TYR A 162 -17.60 16.89 7.34
CA TYR A 162 -18.54 15.88 7.84
C TYR A 162 -18.38 14.57 7.04
N THR A 163 -18.01 13.49 7.71
CA THR A 163 -17.95 12.12 7.14
C THR A 163 -19.07 11.24 7.68
N SER A 164 -19.19 11.18 9.01
CA SER A 164 -20.21 10.47 9.77
C SER A 164 -20.19 10.95 11.24
N GLY A 165 -21.04 10.35 12.09
CA GLY A 165 -21.07 10.63 13.53
C GLY A 165 -22.23 11.53 13.97
N THR A 166 -22.23 11.93 15.24
CA THR A 166 -23.30 12.73 15.85
C THR A 166 -22.74 14.04 16.41
N GLY A 167 -22.99 15.14 15.70
CA GLY A 167 -22.85 16.49 16.26
C GLY A 167 -23.91 16.78 17.33
N PRO A 168 -23.92 18.01 17.89
CA PRO A 168 -24.96 18.46 18.84
C PRO A 168 -26.38 18.21 18.31
N THR A 169 -27.34 17.94 19.19
CA THR A 169 -28.73 17.59 18.80
C THR A 169 -29.42 18.67 17.95
N ASP A 170 -29.03 19.94 18.10
CA ASP A 170 -29.50 21.08 17.31
C ASP A 170 -28.68 21.32 16.03
N LYS A 171 -27.49 20.73 15.92
CA LYS A 171 -26.58 20.83 14.78
C LYS A 171 -25.88 19.47 14.48
N PRO A 172 -26.63 18.42 14.10
CA PRO A 172 -26.07 17.07 13.93
C PRO A 172 -24.94 16.97 12.91
N TRP A 173 -24.93 17.84 11.89
CA TRP A 173 -23.84 17.94 10.91
C TRP A 173 -22.55 18.57 11.48
N GLN A 174 -22.60 19.28 12.61
CA GLN A 174 -21.46 20.00 13.19
C GLN A 174 -20.63 19.08 14.10
N THR A 175 -20.04 18.04 13.53
CA THR A 175 -19.15 17.08 14.20
C THR A 175 -17.78 17.66 14.55
N SER A 176 -17.32 18.64 13.77
CA SER A 176 -16.07 19.38 13.98
C SER A 176 -16.27 20.87 13.66
N ARG A 177 -15.28 21.72 14.00
CA ARG A 177 -15.37 23.18 13.83
C ARG A 177 -14.01 23.77 13.46
N CYS A 178 -13.84 24.20 12.21
CA CYS A 178 -12.66 24.91 11.72
C CYS A 178 -13.06 26.17 10.93
N SER A 179 -12.11 27.08 10.67
CA SER A 179 -12.32 28.10 9.65
C SER A 179 -12.01 27.52 8.27
N ALA A 180 -12.63 28.06 7.22
CA ALA A 180 -12.36 27.63 5.86
C ALA A 180 -10.86 27.76 5.50
N ARG A 181 -10.21 28.83 5.96
CA ARG A 181 -8.78 29.04 5.78
C ARG A 181 -7.93 27.93 6.38
N VAL A 182 -8.10 27.63 7.68
CA VAL A 182 -7.30 26.59 8.36
C VAL A 182 -7.46 25.25 7.65
N PHE A 183 -8.69 24.89 7.27
CA PHE A 183 -8.97 23.65 6.55
C PHE A 183 -8.32 23.60 5.16
N PHE A 184 -8.47 24.65 4.34
CA PHE A 184 -7.92 24.66 2.98
C PHE A 184 -6.39 24.88 2.94
N ASP A 185 -5.81 25.54 3.94
CA ASP A 185 -4.35 25.60 4.15
C ASP A 185 -3.80 24.21 4.52
N GLU A 186 -4.50 23.43 5.36
CA GLU A 186 -4.16 22.05 5.70
C GLU A 186 -4.26 21.10 4.49
N MET A 187 -5.36 21.14 3.73
CA MET A 187 -5.50 20.34 2.49
C MET A 187 -4.45 20.71 1.44
N THR A 188 -4.05 21.99 1.39
CA THR A 188 -2.92 22.48 0.59
C THR A 188 -1.60 21.88 1.05
N SER A 189 -1.36 21.81 2.37
CA SER A 189 -0.19 21.15 2.98
C SER A 189 -0.14 19.66 2.62
N PHE A 190 -1.28 18.97 2.64
CA PHE A 190 -1.39 17.56 2.24
C PHE A 190 -1.10 17.32 0.75
N LEU A 191 -1.49 18.24 -0.14
CA LEU A 191 -1.10 18.18 -1.56
C LEU A 191 0.41 18.41 -1.74
N LYS A 192 0.99 19.42 -1.07
CA LYS A 192 2.43 19.74 -1.15
C LYS A 192 3.32 18.60 -0.63
N SER A 193 2.97 18.04 0.52
CA SER A 193 3.64 16.87 1.11
C SER A 193 3.43 15.57 0.33
N LYS A 194 2.47 15.53 -0.61
CA LYS A 194 1.98 14.33 -1.31
C LYS A 194 1.33 13.31 -0.36
N THR A 195 0.83 13.78 0.79
CA THR A 195 -0.05 13.00 1.68
C THR A 195 -1.35 12.63 0.94
N ILE A 196 -1.88 13.58 0.17
CA ILE A 196 -2.91 13.33 -0.84
C ILE A 196 -2.35 13.64 -2.23
N ILE A 197 -2.79 12.88 -3.24
CA ILE A 197 -2.25 12.94 -4.61
C ILE A 197 -3.39 13.12 -5.61
N ALA A 198 -3.33 14.19 -6.41
CA ALA A 198 -4.31 14.46 -7.44
C ALA A 198 -3.95 13.70 -8.74
N LEU A 199 -4.88 12.92 -9.29
CA LEU A 199 -4.66 12.01 -10.41
C LEU A 199 -5.49 12.44 -11.64
N PRO A 200 -4.85 12.83 -12.78
CA PRO A 200 -5.55 13.35 -13.94
C PRO A 200 -6.46 12.29 -14.58
N PRO A 201 -7.57 12.70 -15.20
CA PRO A 201 -8.43 11.77 -15.94
C PRO A 201 -7.67 11.17 -17.13
N VAL A 202 -8.01 9.94 -17.50
CA VAL A 202 -7.43 9.27 -18.68
C VAL A 202 -8.39 8.27 -19.30
N GLY A 203 -8.78 8.48 -20.56
CA GLY A 203 -9.81 7.68 -21.21
C GLY A 203 -11.12 7.69 -20.42
N ASP A 204 -11.61 6.51 -20.07
CA ASP A 204 -12.79 6.32 -19.22
C ASP A 204 -12.48 6.39 -17.70
N LEU A 205 -11.21 6.50 -17.29
CA LEU A 205 -10.85 6.70 -15.88
C LEU A 205 -11.09 8.14 -15.46
N GLU A 206 -12.04 8.30 -14.53
CA GLU A 206 -12.37 9.59 -13.92
C GLU A 206 -11.20 10.23 -13.15
N PRO A 207 -11.21 11.57 -12.97
CA PRO A 207 -10.24 12.23 -12.10
C PRO A 207 -10.44 11.81 -10.64
N GLU A 208 -9.37 11.78 -9.86
CA GLU A 208 -9.37 11.24 -8.49
C GLU A 208 -8.39 12.01 -7.58
N ILE A 209 -8.70 12.14 -6.29
CA ILE A 209 -7.71 12.54 -5.26
C ILE A 209 -7.52 11.35 -4.33
N MET A 210 -6.33 10.77 -4.39
CA MET A 210 -5.91 9.60 -3.60
C MET A 210 -5.43 10.05 -2.21
N GLY A 211 -5.88 9.37 -1.16
CA GLY A 211 -5.49 9.62 0.23
C GLY A 211 -4.32 8.75 0.72
N SER A 212 -4.07 8.78 2.03
CA SER A 212 -3.30 7.74 2.74
C SER A 212 -4.09 6.43 2.89
N GLU A 213 -5.40 6.53 3.02
CA GLU A 213 -6.36 5.44 3.27
C GLU A 213 -7.01 4.93 1.97
N SER A 214 -6.25 4.90 0.86
CA SER A 214 -6.74 4.38 -0.41
C SER A 214 -6.80 2.86 -0.39
N ASP A 215 -7.84 2.27 -0.98
CA ASP A 215 -7.99 0.80 -1.11
C ASP A 215 -6.94 0.17 -2.08
N GLN A 216 -6.03 0.98 -2.62
CA GLN A 216 -4.93 0.54 -3.49
C GLN A 216 -3.68 0.19 -2.67
N ASN A 217 -2.93 -0.81 -3.15
CA ASN A 217 -1.66 -1.25 -2.57
C ASN A 217 -0.69 -0.06 -2.36
N VAL A 218 -0.01 -0.05 -1.21
CA VAL A 218 0.99 0.96 -0.78
C VAL A 218 2.03 1.24 -1.87
N ASP A 219 2.49 0.22 -2.60
CA ASP A 219 3.43 0.35 -3.72
C ASP A 219 2.93 1.28 -4.83
N VAL A 220 1.64 1.20 -5.15
CA VAL A 220 0.99 1.99 -6.21
C VAL A 220 0.94 3.47 -5.80
N ARG A 221 0.54 3.73 -4.55
CA ARG A 221 0.57 5.08 -3.97
C ARG A 221 1.99 5.65 -3.94
N GLN A 222 2.97 4.86 -3.52
CA GLN A 222 4.37 5.26 -3.47
C GLN A 222 4.93 5.61 -4.87
N LYS A 223 4.49 4.88 -5.90
CA LYS A 223 4.82 5.18 -7.31
C LYS A 223 4.23 6.51 -7.77
N PHE A 224 2.97 6.81 -7.44
CA PHE A 224 2.36 8.11 -7.73
C PHE A 224 3.11 9.27 -7.05
N GLN A 225 3.50 9.13 -5.78
CA GLN A 225 4.33 10.13 -5.08
C GLN A 225 5.68 10.34 -5.76
N TRP A 226 6.32 9.26 -6.22
CA TRP A 226 7.60 9.33 -6.93
C TRP A 226 7.47 10.04 -8.28
N ILE A 227 6.37 9.84 -9.02
CA ILE A 227 6.11 10.56 -10.29
C ILE A 227 6.07 12.07 -10.02
N TYR A 228 5.31 12.52 -9.02
CA TYR A 228 5.28 13.93 -8.59
C TYR A 228 6.67 14.44 -8.16
N GLN A 229 7.40 13.67 -7.35
CA GLN A 229 8.73 14.04 -6.87
C GLN A 229 9.74 14.23 -8.01
N ALA A 230 9.83 13.26 -8.93
CA ALA A 230 10.79 13.24 -10.03
C ALA A 230 10.52 14.34 -11.09
N ARG A 231 9.33 14.94 -11.09
CA ARG A 231 8.97 16.10 -11.92
C ARG A 231 9.07 17.43 -11.17
N GLY A 232 9.56 17.47 -9.93
CA GLY A 232 9.88 18.70 -9.20
C GLY A 232 8.77 19.26 -8.29
N TRP A 233 7.77 18.45 -7.91
CA TRP A 233 6.66 18.94 -7.07
C TRP A 233 7.11 19.43 -5.68
N ALA A 234 8.09 18.76 -5.06
CA ALA A 234 8.59 19.20 -3.75
C ALA A 234 9.45 20.48 -3.81
N THR A 235 9.89 20.90 -5.00
CA THR A 235 10.82 22.03 -5.20
C THR A 235 10.20 23.22 -5.92
N PHE A 236 8.93 23.15 -6.35
CA PHE A 236 8.32 24.21 -7.17
C PHE A 236 8.19 25.57 -6.45
N GLU A 237 8.15 25.59 -5.12
CA GLU A 237 8.06 26.83 -4.34
C GLU A 237 9.41 27.58 -4.31
N GLU A 238 10.53 26.85 -4.41
CA GLU A 238 11.89 27.40 -4.45
C GLU A 238 12.34 27.67 -5.89
N ASP A 239 12.03 26.77 -6.82
CA ASP A 239 12.29 26.89 -8.25
C ASP A 239 11.05 26.42 -9.06
N PRO A 240 10.19 27.36 -9.50
CA PRO A 240 9.05 27.04 -10.36
C PRO A 240 9.43 26.40 -11.70
N SER A 241 10.66 26.55 -12.17
CA SER A 241 11.14 25.93 -13.42
C SER A 241 11.52 24.45 -13.23
N SER A 242 11.67 23.99 -11.99
CA SER A 242 11.86 22.57 -11.68
C SER A 242 10.59 21.74 -11.92
N TRP A 243 9.40 22.37 -11.88
CA TRP A 243 8.10 21.71 -12.02
C TRP A 243 7.73 21.41 -13.48
N ARG A 244 7.90 20.15 -13.89
CA ARG A 244 7.59 19.66 -15.24
C ARG A 244 6.17 19.07 -15.27
N ARG A 245 5.18 19.95 -15.11
CA ARG A 245 3.76 19.62 -14.96
C ARG A 245 3.22 18.75 -16.09
N GLU A 246 3.52 19.08 -17.34
CA GLU A 246 2.99 18.37 -18.51
C GLU A 246 3.58 16.95 -18.61
N GLU A 247 4.90 16.79 -18.38
CA GLU A 247 5.56 15.48 -18.30
C GLU A 247 5.01 14.64 -17.13
N CYS A 248 4.64 15.28 -16.02
CA CYS A 248 3.99 14.61 -14.89
C CYS A 248 2.60 14.10 -15.28
N ILE A 249 1.77 14.91 -15.96
CA ILE A 249 0.45 14.49 -16.44
C ILE A 249 0.59 13.27 -17.36
N GLU A 250 1.45 13.31 -18.37
CA GLU A 250 1.67 12.19 -19.30
C GLU A 250 2.06 10.88 -18.59
N VAL A 251 2.98 10.95 -17.62
CA VAL A 251 3.46 9.78 -16.89
C VAL A 251 2.40 9.25 -15.90
N LEU A 252 1.62 10.13 -15.25
CA LEU A 252 0.49 9.72 -14.41
C LEU A 252 -0.60 9.04 -15.22
N GLN A 253 -0.97 9.62 -16.37
CA GLN A 253 -2.00 9.07 -17.26
C GLN A 253 -1.60 7.69 -17.76
N ARG A 254 -0.36 7.51 -18.23
CA ARG A 254 0.14 6.19 -18.65
C ARG A 254 0.11 5.17 -17.51
N PHE A 255 0.60 5.52 -16.32
CA PHE A 255 0.62 4.61 -15.18
C PHE A 255 -0.81 4.24 -14.71
N ARG A 256 -1.78 5.16 -14.78
CA ARG A 256 -3.20 4.84 -14.52
C ARG A 256 -3.78 3.85 -15.52
N ILE A 257 -3.43 3.94 -16.81
CA ILE A 257 -3.82 2.94 -17.82
C ILE A 257 -3.21 1.57 -17.49
N GLU A 258 -1.90 1.52 -17.22
CA GLU A 258 -1.17 0.28 -16.89
C GLU A 258 -1.81 -0.45 -15.69
N LEU A 259 -2.19 0.30 -14.64
CA LEU A 259 -2.89 -0.25 -13.47
C LEU A 259 -4.29 -0.79 -13.82
N TRP A 260 -5.08 -0.05 -14.60
CA TRP A 260 -6.42 -0.48 -14.98
C TRP A 260 -6.41 -1.71 -15.89
N GLU A 261 -5.45 -1.80 -16.82
CA GLU A 261 -5.26 -3.00 -17.65
C GLU A 261 -4.82 -4.21 -16.81
N ALA A 262 -3.96 -4.02 -15.82
CA ALA A 262 -3.54 -5.08 -14.91
C ALA A 262 -4.70 -5.56 -14.03
N GLU A 263 -5.49 -4.65 -13.48
CA GLU A 263 -6.66 -4.96 -12.67
C GLU A 263 -7.77 -5.66 -13.49
N LYS A 264 -8.01 -5.20 -14.72
CA LYS A 264 -8.93 -5.86 -15.64
C LYS A 264 -8.48 -7.30 -15.97
N LYS A 265 -7.17 -7.55 -16.11
CA LYS A 265 -6.60 -8.89 -16.30
C LYS A 265 -6.74 -9.75 -15.04
N ARG A 266 -6.55 -9.18 -13.85
CA ARG A 266 -6.78 -9.86 -12.57
C ARG A 266 -8.23 -10.32 -12.43
N LEU A 267 -9.19 -9.43 -12.67
CA LEU A 267 -10.62 -9.75 -12.60
C LEU A 267 -11.07 -10.76 -13.67
N ALA A 268 -10.53 -10.68 -14.89
CA ALA A 268 -10.81 -11.68 -15.92
C ALA A 268 -10.25 -13.06 -15.53
N HIS A 269 -9.02 -13.10 -14.99
CA HIS A 269 -8.42 -14.33 -14.49
C HIS A 269 -9.24 -14.92 -13.34
N GLU A 270 -9.68 -14.12 -12.38
CA GLU A 270 -10.52 -14.58 -11.25
C GLU A 270 -11.87 -15.12 -11.72
N ALA A 271 -12.52 -14.46 -12.69
CA ALA A 271 -13.77 -14.94 -13.29
C ALA A 271 -13.61 -16.27 -14.09
N ASP A 272 -12.41 -16.61 -14.55
CA ASP A 272 -12.10 -17.91 -15.16
C ASP A 272 -11.91 -19.04 -14.11
N PHE A 273 -11.84 -18.71 -12.81
CA PHE A 273 -11.73 -19.67 -11.68
C PHE A 273 -12.94 -19.69 -10.73
N ASP A 274 -13.91 -18.78 -10.89
CA ASP A 274 -15.21 -18.89 -10.21
C ASP A 274 -16.02 -20.02 -10.87
N ASP A 275 -16.14 -21.14 -10.16
CA ASP A 275 -16.92 -22.30 -10.60
C ASP A 275 -18.43 -21.99 -10.48
N PRO A 276 -19.24 -22.08 -11.56
CA PRO A 276 -20.66 -21.75 -11.51
C PRO A 276 -21.51 -22.69 -10.62
N GLU A 277 -20.93 -23.71 -9.97
CA GLU A 277 -21.62 -24.55 -8.98
C GLU A 277 -21.71 -23.94 -7.56
N ASP A 278 -21.03 -22.82 -7.25
CA ASP A 278 -21.06 -22.17 -5.92
C ASP A 278 -22.20 -21.12 -5.72
N GLU A 279 -23.07 -20.89 -6.70
CA GLU A 279 -24.23 -19.95 -6.56
C GLU A 279 -25.40 -20.50 -5.70
N ASP A 280 -25.35 -21.76 -5.27
CA ASP A 280 -26.47 -22.47 -4.60
C ASP A 280 -26.55 -22.29 -3.06
N PHE A 281 -25.85 -21.30 -2.48
CA PHE A 281 -25.99 -20.97 -1.04
C PHE A 281 -27.05 -19.88 -0.80
N GLU A 282 -28.33 -20.28 -0.85
CA GLU A 282 -29.44 -19.46 -0.35
C GLU A 282 -29.21 -19.09 1.13
N ASP A 283 -28.88 -17.82 1.40
CA ASP A 283 -28.86 -17.26 2.76
C ASP A 283 -30.31 -17.13 3.28
N PRO A 284 -30.73 -17.90 4.30
CA PRO A 284 -32.15 -18.09 4.60
C PRO A 284 -32.86 -16.89 5.26
N ASP A 285 -32.22 -15.73 5.40
CA ASP A 285 -32.73 -14.56 6.14
C ASP A 285 -32.80 -13.24 5.32
N SER A 286 -32.74 -13.26 3.98
CA SER A 286 -32.91 -12.05 3.15
C SER A 286 -34.33 -11.83 2.57
N ASP A 287 -35.35 -11.73 3.43
CA ASP A 287 -36.73 -11.41 3.01
C ASP A 287 -37.02 -9.89 3.04
N ALA A 288 -36.76 -9.22 1.90
CA ALA A 288 -37.19 -7.83 1.63
C ALA A 288 -37.32 -7.59 0.12
N GLY A 289 -38.34 -8.17 -0.50
CA GLY A 289 -38.49 -8.19 -1.96
C GLY A 289 -38.80 -6.83 -2.62
N SER A 290 -38.57 -6.77 -3.93
CA SER A 290 -39.19 -5.79 -4.82
C SER A 290 -39.49 -6.46 -6.17
N GLU A 291 -40.69 -6.22 -6.71
CA GLU A 291 -41.27 -7.03 -7.78
C GLU A 291 -40.68 -6.74 -9.18
N ALA A 292 -40.70 -7.76 -10.03
CA ALA A 292 -40.22 -7.68 -11.40
C ALA A 292 -41.12 -6.81 -12.31
N SER A 293 -40.52 -6.24 -13.37
CA SER A 293 -41.22 -5.93 -14.62
C SER A 293 -40.27 -5.99 -15.81
N GLN A 294 -40.53 -6.95 -16.69
CA GLN A 294 -39.82 -7.17 -17.95
C GLN A 294 -40.36 -6.23 -19.05
N SER A 295 -39.52 -5.87 -20.03
CA SER A 295 -39.95 -5.85 -21.43
C SER A 295 -38.76 -5.89 -22.39
N GLU A 296 -38.70 -6.94 -23.21
CA GLU A 296 -37.76 -7.12 -24.32
C GLU A 296 -38.11 -6.22 -25.52
N THR A 297 -37.19 -6.04 -26.47
CA THR A 297 -37.46 -6.16 -27.92
C THR A 297 -36.15 -6.19 -28.72
N ALA A 298 -36.08 -7.05 -29.73
CA ALA A 298 -34.95 -7.22 -30.66
C ALA A 298 -35.41 -7.13 -32.13
N THR A 299 -34.48 -6.82 -33.04
CA THR A 299 -34.47 -7.04 -34.52
C THR A 299 -33.04 -6.73 -35.02
N GLU A 300 -32.22 -7.63 -35.58
CA GLU A 300 -32.28 -8.40 -36.85
C GLU A 300 -31.81 -7.67 -38.14
N ASP A 301 -30.58 -8.01 -38.56
CA ASP A 301 -29.96 -8.28 -39.89
C ASP A 301 -30.44 -7.68 -41.25
N VAL A 302 -29.47 -7.31 -42.12
CA VAL A 302 -29.47 -7.52 -43.60
C VAL A 302 -28.03 -7.58 -44.21
N ASP A 303 -27.82 -8.45 -45.21
CA ASP A 303 -26.67 -8.59 -46.15
C ASP A 303 -26.48 -7.40 -47.16
N THR A 304 -25.57 -7.36 -48.17
CA THR A 304 -24.64 -8.34 -48.80
C THR A 304 -23.40 -7.66 -49.43
N ALA A 305 -22.46 -8.47 -49.96
CA ALA A 305 -21.17 -8.11 -50.58
C ALA A 305 -21.18 -7.69 -52.08
N LEU A 306 -19.97 -7.33 -52.56
CA LEU A 306 -19.27 -7.58 -53.85
C LEU A 306 -18.35 -6.36 -54.12
N GLU A 307 -17.09 -6.39 -54.57
CA GLU A 307 -16.02 -7.35 -54.89
C GLU A 307 -14.89 -6.50 -55.57
N GLY A 308 -13.60 -6.82 -55.44
CA GLY A 308 -12.53 -6.06 -56.11
C GLY A 308 -11.12 -6.32 -55.54
N GLU A 309 -10.31 -7.08 -56.29
CA GLU A 309 -9.10 -7.78 -55.83
C GLU A 309 -7.90 -6.90 -55.41
N ASP A 310 -7.26 -7.27 -54.30
CA ASP A 310 -5.81 -7.50 -54.17
C ASP A 310 -5.56 -8.26 -52.84
N ILE A 311 -5.22 -9.55 -52.92
CA ILE A 311 -5.02 -10.39 -51.71
C ILE A 311 -3.53 -10.47 -51.37
N SER A 312 -3.13 -9.63 -50.42
CA SER A 312 -2.00 -9.94 -49.53
C SER A 312 -2.57 -10.57 -48.26
N VAL A 313 -2.30 -11.86 -48.03
CA VAL A 313 -2.64 -12.52 -46.76
C VAL A 313 -1.59 -12.10 -45.73
N ASP A 314 -1.86 -10.99 -45.04
CA ASP A 314 -1.05 -10.52 -43.91
C ASP A 314 -1.61 -11.21 -42.65
N VAL A 315 -1.10 -12.40 -42.34
CA VAL A 315 -1.50 -13.16 -41.14
C VAL A 315 -0.96 -12.41 -39.93
N SER A 316 -1.84 -12.10 -38.96
CA SER A 316 -1.41 -11.36 -37.78
C SER A 316 -0.42 -12.17 -36.94
N LYS A 317 0.40 -11.47 -36.16
CA LYS A 317 1.46 -12.09 -35.36
C LYS A 317 0.88 -12.90 -34.20
N GLU A 318 -0.34 -12.56 -33.83
CA GLU A 318 -1.18 -13.14 -32.79
C GLU A 318 -1.85 -14.43 -33.28
N GLU A 319 -2.43 -14.45 -34.50
CA GLU A 319 -2.98 -15.69 -35.12
C GLU A 319 -1.88 -16.74 -35.35
N LEU A 320 -0.67 -16.32 -35.72
CA LEU A 320 0.49 -17.22 -35.77
C LEU A 320 0.92 -17.72 -34.39
N ALA A 321 0.74 -16.93 -33.32
CA ALA A 321 1.10 -17.38 -31.97
C ALA A 321 0.12 -18.45 -31.44
N GLU A 322 -1.18 -18.34 -31.75
CA GLU A 322 -2.18 -19.36 -31.40
C GLU A 322 -1.93 -20.69 -32.14
N VAL A 323 -1.70 -20.66 -33.46
CA VAL A 323 -1.44 -21.88 -34.25
C VAL A 323 -0.17 -22.61 -33.78
N TRP A 324 0.78 -21.90 -33.15
CA TRP A 324 2.02 -22.49 -32.63
C TRP A 324 1.90 -23.02 -31.19
N ALA A 325 0.80 -22.74 -30.48
CA ALA A 325 0.54 -23.26 -29.14
C ALA A 325 0.05 -24.71 -29.15
N ASP A 326 -0.61 -25.14 -30.23
CA ASP A 326 -1.30 -26.44 -30.34
C ASP A 326 -0.52 -27.52 -31.12
N LEU A 327 0.63 -27.19 -31.73
CA LEU A 327 1.42 -28.13 -32.53
C LEU A 327 2.28 -29.06 -31.66
N ASP A 328 2.23 -30.37 -31.93
CA ASP A 328 3.11 -31.33 -31.27
C ASP A 328 4.54 -31.36 -31.86
N GLU A 329 5.48 -31.98 -31.13
CA GLU A 329 6.91 -32.03 -31.47
C GLU A 329 7.18 -32.67 -32.86
N THR A 330 6.25 -33.48 -33.37
CA THR A 330 6.32 -34.12 -34.69
C THR A 330 5.76 -33.25 -35.81
N GLU A 331 4.65 -32.53 -35.60
CA GLU A 331 4.14 -31.58 -36.60
C GLU A 331 5.06 -30.36 -36.75
N TYR A 332 5.63 -29.88 -35.63
CA TYR A 332 6.63 -28.80 -35.62
C TYR A 332 7.85 -29.12 -36.52
N MET A 333 8.32 -30.37 -36.51
CA MET A 333 9.45 -30.79 -37.35
C MET A 333 9.13 -30.86 -38.86
N MET A 334 7.89 -31.19 -39.24
CA MET A 334 7.50 -31.22 -40.66
C MET A 334 7.43 -29.80 -41.24
N ILE A 335 6.87 -28.85 -40.49
CA ILE A 335 6.74 -27.45 -40.89
C ILE A 335 8.12 -26.77 -40.97
N ASP A 336 9.05 -27.08 -40.05
CA ASP A 336 10.44 -26.60 -40.08
C ASP A 336 11.26 -27.19 -41.26
N GLU A 337 10.99 -28.41 -41.74
CA GLU A 337 11.57 -28.91 -43.00
C GLU A 337 10.98 -28.21 -44.24
N GLU A 338 9.68 -27.93 -44.26
CA GLU A 338 9.00 -27.25 -45.38
C GLU A 338 9.48 -25.79 -45.51
N LEU A 339 9.57 -25.05 -44.40
CA LEU A 339 10.10 -23.68 -44.35
C LEU A 339 11.59 -23.57 -44.74
N LYS A 340 12.39 -24.63 -44.48
CA LYS A 340 13.79 -24.71 -44.96
C LYS A 340 13.90 -24.91 -46.47
N GLY A 341 12.85 -25.40 -47.11
CA GLY A 341 12.77 -25.56 -48.57
C GLY A 341 12.67 -24.22 -49.32
N GLU A 342 12.04 -23.21 -48.73
CA GLU A 342 11.70 -21.96 -49.42
C GLU A 342 12.74 -20.83 -49.28
N GLY A 343 13.82 -21.05 -48.51
CA GLY A 343 15.03 -20.23 -48.58
C GLY A 343 14.95 -18.84 -47.92
N ILE A 344 13.99 -18.61 -47.03
CA ILE A 344 13.80 -17.34 -46.31
C ILE A 344 14.48 -17.41 -44.93
N ILE A 345 15.78 -17.08 -44.86
CA ILE A 345 16.52 -16.94 -43.60
C ILE A 345 17.51 -15.76 -43.70
N GLN A 346 17.55 -14.88 -42.70
CA GLN A 346 18.77 -14.48 -41.95
C GLN A 346 18.56 -13.18 -41.15
N HIS A 347 18.16 -13.32 -39.88
CA HIS A 347 18.89 -12.84 -38.67
C HIS A 347 17.95 -12.62 -37.48
N ALA A 348 17.72 -13.68 -36.70
CA ALA A 348 17.26 -13.61 -35.32
C ALA A 348 18.12 -14.54 -34.45
N PHE A 349 18.32 -14.17 -33.19
CA PHE A 349 19.36 -14.73 -32.31
C PHE A 349 19.05 -16.17 -31.84
N HIS A 350 20.09 -17.00 -31.73
CA HIS A 350 20.03 -18.28 -31.01
C HIS A 350 20.50 -18.11 -29.55
N PRO A 351 19.65 -18.39 -28.54
CA PRO A 351 20.09 -18.74 -27.20
C PRO A 351 20.65 -20.17 -27.23
N SER A 352 21.95 -20.34 -26.97
CA SER A 352 22.62 -21.64 -27.07
C SER A 352 22.70 -22.36 -25.72
N LYS A 353 21.55 -22.83 -25.20
CA LYS A 353 21.35 -24.02 -24.32
C LYS A 353 19.93 -24.05 -23.74
N PRO A 354 19.35 -25.25 -23.50
CA PRO A 354 18.12 -25.37 -22.72
C PRO A 354 18.39 -25.07 -21.22
N PRO A 355 17.43 -24.47 -20.50
CA PRO A 355 17.55 -24.23 -19.06
C PRO A 355 17.52 -25.55 -18.29
N GLN A 356 18.56 -25.82 -17.50
CA GLN A 356 18.59 -26.96 -16.59
C GLN A 356 17.74 -26.65 -15.34
N ARG A 357 16.44 -26.95 -15.40
CA ARG A 357 15.60 -27.02 -14.19
C ARG A 357 16.11 -28.11 -13.24
N LEU A 358 15.83 -27.91 -11.96
CA LEU A 358 16.07 -28.84 -10.84
C LEU A 358 15.26 -30.15 -10.97
N ALA A 359 15.63 -31.00 -11.93
CA ALA A 359 15.12 -32.37 -12.02
C ALA A 359 15.92 -33.28 -11.08
N ARG A 360 15.57 -33.30 -9.77
CA ARG A 360 15.90 -34.40 -8.83
C ARG A 360 15.18 -34.32 -7.46
N ALA A 361 13.87 -34.54 -7.49
CA ALA A 361 13.27 -35.40 -6.47
C ALA A 361 13.20 -36.82 -7.08
N PRO A 362 13.88 -37.83 -6.53
CA PRO A 362 13.76 -39.18 -7.05
C PRO A 362 12.41 -39.77 -6.63
N SER A 363 11.60 -40.16 -7.60
CA SER A 363 10.57 -41.18 -7.37
C SER A 363 11.25 -42.45 -6.86
N SER A 364 10.59 -43.12 -5.92
CA SER A 364 11.03 -44.42 -5.42
C SER A 364 10.87 -45.48 -6.51
N GLU A 365 11.98 -45.90 -7.13
CA GLU A 365 12.26 -47.23 -7.72
C GLU A 365 13.38 -47.14 -8.79
N ASP A 366 14.65 -47.31 -8.39
CA ASP A 366 15.60 -48.09 -9.21
C ASP A 366 16.76 -48.66 -8.38
N ASN A 367 17.18 -49.89 -8.70
CA ASN A 367 18.22 -50.64 -7.97
C ASN A 367 19.54 -50.64 -8.75
N GLY A 368 20.44 -49.68 -8.48
CA GLY A 368 21.74 -49.56 -9.14
C GLY A 368 22.92 -49.34 -8.18
N PRO A 369 23.92 -50.24 -8.11
CA PRO A 369 25.08 -50.07 -7.23
C PRO A 369 26.11 -49.09 -7.83
N GLY A 370 25.84 -47.79 -7.69
CA GLY A 370 26.74 -46.72 -8.14
C GLY A 370 26.41 -45.30 -7.67
N ALA A 371 25.22 -45.06 -7.10
CA ALA A 371 24.73 -43.71 -6.79
C ALA A 371 25.14 -43.15 -5.40
N SER A 372 26.27 -43.56 -4.83
CA SER A 372 26.63 -43.28 -3.42
C SER A 372 27.79 -42.31 -3.19
N GLN A 373 28.21 -41.50 -4.18
CA GLN A 373 29.38 -40.61 -4.03
C GLN A 373 29.22 -39.16 -4.53
N VAL A 374 28.00 -38.71 -4.91
CA VAL A 374 27.79 -37.34 -5.45
C VAL A 374 26.72 -36.52 -4.69
N LEU A 375 26.00 -37.11 -3.74
CA LEU A 375 24.93 -36.44 -2.96
C LEU A 375 25.35 -35.97 -1.56
N ASP A 376 26.63 -36.06 -1.20
CA ASP A 376 27.11 -35.98 0.20
C ASP A 376 27.91 -34.70 0.53
N GLN A 377 27.87 -33.67 -0.33
CA GLN A 377 28.76 -32.50 -0.23
C GLN A 377 28.19 -31.27 0.51
N THR A 378 26.92 -31.26 0.91
CA THR A 378 26.29 -30.12 1.63
C THR A 378 25.48 -30.53 2.85
N ARG A 379 25.79 -31.68 3.46
CA ARG A 379 25.13 -32.14 4.69
C ARG A 379 25.94 -31.69 5.90
N CYS A 380 25.41 -30.73 6.65
CA CYS A 380 25.96 -30.34 7.94
C CYS A 380 25.52 -31.36 9.00
N ASN A 381 26.46 -31.88 9.78
CA ASN A 381 26.18 -32.82 10.87
C ASN A 381 25.81 -32.10 12.17
N ASP A 382 25.16 -30.94 12.06
CA ASP A 382 24.76 -30.12 13.21
C ASP A 382 23.56 -30.77 13.91
N SER A 383 23.63 -30.94 15.24
CA SER A 383 22.50 -31.46 16.02
C SER A 383 21.43 -30.39 16.21
N ILE A 384 20.19 -30.80 16.47
CA ILE A 384 19.08 -29.88 16.77
C ILE A 384 19.44 -28.95 17.94
N GLU A 385 20.10 -29.46 18.98
CA GLU A 385 20.63 -28.68 20.11
C GLU A 385 21.61 -27.58 19.65
N MET A 386 22.53 -27.86 18.72
CA MET A 386 23.47 -26.87 18.21
C MET A 386 22.78 -25.83 17.30
N MET A 387 21.84 -26.26 16.46
CA MET A 387 21.06 -25.37 15.59
C MET A 387 20.19 -24.41 16.42
N ALA A 388 19.41 -24.94 17.36
CA ALA A 388 18.60 -24.15 18.29
C ALA A 388 19.47 -23.27 19.22
N GLY A 389 20.61 -23.79 19.69
CA GLY A 389 21.57 -23.04 20.49
C GLY A 389 22.19 -21.84 19.76
N ALA A 390 22.44 -21.96 18.45
CA ALA A 390 22.94 -20.86 17.63
C ALA A 390 21.88 -19.75 17.45
N ILE A 391 20.63 -20.12 17.17
CA ILE A 391 19.50 -19.19 17.06
C ILE A 391 19.24 -18.51 18.42
N LYS A 392 19.26 -19.26 19.53
CA LYS A 392 19.17 -18.73 20.91
C LYS A 392 20.28 -17.75 21.24
N SER A 393 21.52 -18.02 20.83
CA SER A 393 22.66 -17.10 21.01
C SER A 393 22.43 -15.76 20.28
N HIS A 394 21.83 -15.80 19.09
CA HIS A 394 21.47 -14.60 18.32
C HIS A 394 20.37 -13.77 18.98
N TYR A 395 19.26 -14.38 19.37
CA TYR A 395 18.16 -13.72 20.08
C TYR A 395 18.63 -13.10 21.41
N LEU A 396 19.46 -13.82 22.17
CA LEU A 396 20.06 -13.29 23.40
C LEU A 396 21.08 -12.18 23.15
N THR A 397 21.76 -12.15 22.00
CA THR A 397 22.65 -11.04 21.63
C THR A 397 21.83 -9.79 21.28
N LEU A 398 20.71 -9.94 20.55
CA LEU A 398 19.78 -8.85 20.27
C LEU A 398 19.16 -8.25 21.55
N SER A 399 18.73 -9.10 22.50
CA SER A 399 18.11 -8.61 23.75
C SER A 399 19.06 -7.84 24.68
N ARG A 400 20.37 -8.05 24.52
CA ARG A 400 21.43 -7.34 25.24
C ARG A 400 21.77 -5.99 24.59
N ALA A 401 21.41 -5.79 23.33
CA ALA A 401 21.50 -4.50 22.66
C ALA A 401 20.40 -3.53 23.18
N ALA A 402 20.41 -2.29 22.70
CA ALA A 402 19.43 -1.27 23.05
C ALA A 402 18.13 -1.43 22.22
N TYR A 403 17.55 -2.62 22.29
CA TYR A 403 16.47 -3.11 21.44
C TYR A 403 15.34 -3.70 22.31
N PHE A 404 14.88 -4.94 22.08
CA PHE A 404 13.96 -5.64 22.99
C PHE A 404 14.62 -6.01 24.33
N THR A 405 13.82 -6.36 25.32
CA THR A 405 14.29 -6.77 26.66
C THR A 405 14.66 -8.26 26.71
N PRO A 406 15.60 -8.70 27.57
CA PRO A 406 15.88 -10.13 27.75
C PRO A 406 14.68 -10.98 28.18
N SER A 407 13.70 -10.39 28.86
CA SER A 407 12.44 -11.02 29.25
C SER A 407 11.52 -11.36 28.08
N MET A 408 11.68 -10.73 26.92
CA MET A 408 10.89 -11.04 25.72
C MET A 408 11.39 -12.31 25.01
N VAL A 409 12.58 -12.82 25.32
CA VAL A 409 13.12 -14.05 24.72
C VAL A 409 12.67 -15.26 25.54
N GLU A 410 11.59 -15.89 25.09
CA GLU A 410 11.09 -17.15 25.65
C GLU A 410 11.97 -18.30 25.15
N THR A 411 12.69 -18.96 26.07
CA THR A 411 13.61 -20.04 25.68
C THR A 411 13.05 -21.41 26.05
N ALA A 412 13.03 -22.33 25.10
CA ALA A 412 12.68 -23.73 25.33
C ALA A 412 13.52 -24.34 26.50
N PRO A 413 12.90 -25.21 27.33
CA PRO A 413 13.63 -26.11 28.23
C PRO A 413 14.58 -27.05 27.47
N ASP A 414 15.51 -27.69 28.18
CA ASP A 414 16.44 -28.68 27.59
C ASP A 414 15.71 -29.89 26.94
N SER A 415 14.48 -30.18 27.36
CA SER A 415 13.58 -31.19 26.77
C SER A 415 12.73 -30.67 25.61
N GLY A 416 12.90 -29.42 25.22
CA GLY A 416 11.99 -28.68 24.34
C GLY A 416 10.70 -28.26 25.04
N TRP A 417 9.86 -27.51 24.32
CA TRP A 417 8.52 -27.11 24.73
C TRP A 417 7.60 -28.34 24.92
N SER A 418 6.74 -28.29 25.94
CA SER A 418 5.74 -29.33 26.25
C SER A 418 4.58 -29.33 25.26
N ASP A 419 3.91 -30.46 25.06
CA ASP A 419 2.80 -30.61 24.09
C ASP A 419 1.58 -29.71 24.43
N ASP A 420 1.44 -29.34 25.71
CA ASP A 420 0.44 -28.35 26.19
C ASP A 420 0.67 -26.92 25.63
N VAL A 421 1.90 -26.62 25.20
CA VAL A 421 2.33 -25.30 24.68
C VAL A 421 2.75 -25.37 23.21
N PHE A 422 3.20 -26.54 22.74
CA PHE A 422 3.74 -26.74 21.41
C PHE A 422 2.81 -27.60 20.52
N PRO A 423 2.42 -27.11 19.33
CA PRO A 423 1.42 -27.72 18.45
C PRO A 423 2.01 -28.82 17.54
N ALA A 424 2.59 -29.86 18.14
CA ALA A 424 3.23 -30.95 17.40
C ALA A 424 2.27 -31.65 16.42
N GLU A 425 1.08 -32.05 16.88
CA GLU A 425 0.05 -32.69 16.05
C GLU A 425 -0.35 -31.82 14.84
N GLU A 426 -0.49 -30.52 15.03
CA GLU A 426 -0.84 -29.57 13.97
C GLU A 426 0.27 -29.39 12.93
N LEU A 427 1.54 -29.36 13.38
CA LEU A 427 2.70 -29.30 12.48
C LEU A 427 2.88 -30.60 11.70
N GLU A 428 2.58 -31.75 12.30
CA GLU A 428 2.51 -33.05 11.62
C GLU A 428 1.36 -33.08 10.59
N MET A 429 0.18 -32.51 10.89
CA MET A 429 -0.93 -32.37 9.93
C MET A 429 -0.59 -31.44 8.76
N LEU A 430 0.24 -30.41 8.98
CA LEU A 430 0.83 -29.59 7.91
C LEU A 430 1.91 -30.35 7.09
N GLY A 431 2.27 -31.57 7.49
CA GLY A 431 3.20 -32.45 6.78
C GLY A 431 4.67 -32.17 7.05
N TYR A 432 5.01 -31.48 8.14
CA TYR A 432 6.40 -31.35 8.58
C TYR A 432 6.94 -32.67 9.12
N SER A 433 8.25 -32.90 8.98
CA SER A 433 8.90 -34.12 9.49
C SER A 433 9.13 -34.06 11.01
N ASP A 434 9.32 -35.23 11.64
CA ASP A 434 9.75 -35.35 13.04
C ASP A 434 10.97 -34.48 13.36
N LYS A 435 11.89 -34.28 12.40
CA LYS A 435 13.07 -33.42 12.59
C LYS A 435 12.70 -31.94 12.59
N ALA A 436 11.86 -31.52 11.65
CA ALA A 436 11.36 -30.15 11.56
C ALA A 436 10.57 -29.78 12.82
N VAL A 437 9.62 -30.63 13.21
CA VAL A 437 8.83 -30.52 14.44
C VAL A 437 9.76 -30.50 15.67
N SER A 438 10.76 -31.37 15.73
CA SER A 438 11.74 -31.39 16.82
C SER A 438 12.63 -30.14 16.85
N LEU A 439 13.05 -29.56 15.72
CA LEU A 439 13.79 -28.30 15.72
C LEU A 439 12.92 -27.17 16.29
N LEU A 440 11.72 -26.98 15.75
CA LEU A 440 10.78 -25.95 16.20
C LEU A 440 10.50 -26.06 17.71
N ARG A 441 10.31 -27.28 18.23
CA ARG A 441 10.12 -27.56 19.67
C ARG A 441 11.27 -27.06 20.57
N HIS A 442 12.47 -26.85 20.03
CA HIS A 442 13.64 -26.39 20.80
C HIS A 442 14.04 -24.94 20.49
N LEU A 443 13.34 -24.24 19.59
CA LEU A 443 13.66 -22.85 19.27
C LEU A 443 13.30 -21.88 20.42
N PRO A 444 14.05 -20.75 20.54
CA PRO A 444 13.55 -19.59 21.25
C PRO A 444 12.42 -18.92 20.45
N TYR A 445 11.51 -18.25 21.15
CA TYR A 445 10.49 -17.40 20.55
C TYR A 445 10.51 -16.01 21.20
N LEU A 446 9.92 -15.02 20.53
CA LEU A 446 9.55 -13.77 21.20
C LEU A 446 8.16 -13.91 21.80
N GLY A 447 7.97 -13.41 23.02
CA GLY A 447 6.64 -13.27 23.63
C GLY A 447 5.82 -12.17 22.95
N PHE A 448 4.50 -12.15 23.21
CA PHE A 448 3.60 -11.14 22.65
C PHE A 448 3.89 -9.73 23.19
N ASP A 449 3.79 -8.76 22.29
CA ASP A 449 4.01 -7.34 22.53
C ASP A 449 3.23 -6.54 21.47
N GLU A 450 3.09 -5.23 21.66
CA GLU A 450 2.43 -4.32 20.71
C GLU A 450 3.30 -3.95 19.48
N HIS A 451 4.48 -4.55 19.34
CA HIS A 451 5.50 -4.19 18.36
C HIS A 451 5.92 -5.35 17.45
N PHE A 452 6.14 -5.05 16.17
CA PHE A 452 6.69 -5.99 15.19
C PHE A 452 8.23 -6.01 15.23
N TRP A 453 8.79 -6.88 16.06
CA TRP A 453 10.24 -7.00 16.25
C TRP A 453 10.96 -7.72 15.11
N GLU A 454 11.87 -7.04 14.39
CA GLU A 454 12.81 -7.73 13.49
C GLU A 454 13.85 -8.53 14.27
N VAL A 455 14.03 -9.82 13.93
CA VAL A 455 15.16 -10.64 14.43
C VAL A 455 16.24 -10.83 13.36
N LEU A 456 15.90 -10.62 12.10
CA LEU A 456 16.78 -10.64 10.94
C LEU A 456 16.46 -9.37 10.12
N PRO A 457 17.44 -8.70 9.48
CA PRO A 457 17.20 -7.42 8.82
C PRO A 457 16.09 -7.51 7.76
N GLY A 458 14.99 -6.79 7.97
CA GLY A 458 13.81 -6.83 7.09
C GLY A 458 12.83 -7.99 7.31
N SER A 459 13.00 -8.84 8.34
CA SER A 459 12.21 -10.07 8.51
C SER A 459 11.69 -10.27 9.94
N GLN A 460 10.41 -10.62 10.04
CA GLN A 460 9.67 -10.86 11.29
C GLN A 460 9.72 -12.34 11.69
N PRO A 461 10.01 -12.69 12.96
CA PRO A 461 10.10 -14.08 13.41
C PRO A 461 8.73 -14.78 13.37
N ILE A 462 8.71 -16.06 12.96
CA ILE A 462 7.50 -16.88 13.03
C ILE A 462 7.45 -17.60 14.38
N ARG A 463 6.39 -17.34 15.17
CA ARG A 463 6.08 -18.07 16.41
C ARG A 463 5.26 -19.31 16.08
N TYR A 464 5.72 -20.48 16.55
CA TYR A 464 5.05 -21.77 16.34
C TYR A 464 4.49 -22.37 17.65
N LEU A 465 4.22 -21.55 18.67
CA LEU A 465 3.58 -22.00 19.91
C LEU A 465 2.05 -21.92 19.78
N ARG A 466 1.32 -22.67 20.62
CA ARG A 466 -0.14 -22.83 20.57
C ARG A 466 -0.94 -21.54 20.76
N ASP A 467 -0.29 -20.52 21.30
CA ASP A 467 -0.83 -19.18 21.56
C ASP A 467 -0.66 -18.22 20.37
N ALA A 468 0.05 -18.60 19.31
CA ALA A 468 0.22 -17.78 18.12
C ALA A 468 -1.05 -17.72 17.27
N GLU A 469 -1.35 -16.53 16.72
CA GLU A 469 -2.48 -16.23 15.82
C GLU A 469 -2.63 -17.25 14.67
N LEU A 470 -1.50 -17.81 14.21
CA LEU A 470 -1.41 -18.85 13.19
C LEU A 470 -2.31 -20.07 13.45
N PHE A 471 -2.64 -20.35 14.72
CA PHE A 471 -3.51 -21.46 15.13
C PHE A 471 -4.90 -21.01 15.63
N GLU A 472 -5.18 -19.71 15.73
CA GLU A 472 -6.42 -19.20 16.34
C GLU A 472 -7.64 -19.29 15.40
N HIS A 473 -7.43 -19.18 14.09
CA HIS A 473 -8.51 -19.02 13.11
C HIS A 473 -8.67 -20.18 12.12
N VAL A 474 -7.85 -21.23 12.21
CA VAL A 474 -7.82 -22.33 11.24
C VAL A 474 -8.25 -23.66 11.87
N PRO A 475 -9.41 -24.23 11.49
CA PRO A 475 -9.85 -25.53 11.96
C PRO A 475 -8.82 -26.63 11.68
N ARG A 476 -8.53 -27.48 12.69
CA ARG A 476 -7.52 -28.56 12.60
C ARG A 476 -7.70 -29.47 11.36
N ASP A 477 -8.93 -29.72 10.95
CA ASP A 477 -9.30 -30.55 9.78
C ASP A 477 -8.92 -29.91 8.42
N LYS A 478 -8.73 -28.59 8.39
CA LYS A 478 -8.29 -27.81 7.23
C LYS A 478 -6.77 -27.62 7.13
N LEU A 479 -6.00 -28.03 8.15
CA LEU A 479 -4.54 -27.97 8.09
C LEU A 479 -4.00 -28.97 7.05
N ARG A 480 -3.46 -28.43 5.95
CA ARG A 480 -2.88 -29.17 4.83
C ARG A 480 -1.58 -28.52 4.37
N ARG A 481 -0.72 -29.30 3.71
CA ARG A 481 0.59 -28.81 3.25
C ARG A 481 0.49 -27.70 2.19
N ASP A 482 -0.57 -27.72 1.39
CA ASP A 482 -0.83 -26.70 0.36
C ASP A 482 -1.40 -25.39 0.97
N SER A 483 -1.68 -25.38 2.28
CA SER A 483 -2.09 -24.17 3.01
C SER A 483 -0.90 -23.34 3.53
N LEU A 484 0.34 -23.82 3.42
CA LEU A 484 1.51 -23.17 4.02
C LEU A 484 1.70 -21.71 3.57
N ARG A 485 1.40 -21.37 2.31
CA ARG A 485 1.46 -19.97 1.84
C ARG A 485 0.38 -19.10 2.48
N LYS A 486 -0.86 -19.59 2.52
CA LYS A 486 -2.03 -18.91 3.14
C LYS A 486 -1.83 -18.69 4.65
N LEU A 487 -1.04 -19.56 5.30
CA LEU A 487 -0.65 -19.48 6.72
C LEU A 487 0.59 -18.62 6.98
N GLY A 488 1.20 -17.99 5.97
CA GLY A 488 2.44 -17.22 6.15
C GLY A 488 3.67 -18.07 6.49
N LEU A 489 3.69 -19.35 6.12
CA LEU A 489 4.76 -20.32 6.38
C LEU A 489 5.59 -20.71 5.15
N SER A 490 5.24 -20.21 3.96
CA SER A 490 5.92 -20.48 2.69
C SER A 490 5.82 -19.28 1.74
N PRO A 491 6.88 -18.94 0.97
CA PRO A 491 6.77 -18.01 -0.16
C PRO A 491 6.06 -18.61 -1.39
N TYR A 492 5.97 -19.93 -1.49
CA TYR A 492 5.49 -20.66 -2.67
C TYR A 492 4.11 -21.28 -2.46
N ASP A 493 3.33 -21.35 -3.55
CA ASP A 493 2.06 -22.09 -3.61
C ASP A 493 2.28 -23.61 -3.63
N GLU A 494 3.44 -24.08 -4.12
CA GLU A 494 3.78 -25.50 -4.14
C GLU A 494 4.18 -26.06 -2.76
N ALA A 495 3.87 -27.33 -2.53
CA ALA A 495 4.20 -28.04 -1.30
C ALA A 495 5.73 -28.17 -1.08
N MET A 496 6.25 -27.44 -0.08
CA MET A 496 7.66 -27.50 0.31
C MET A 496 8.09 -28.87 0.87
N PRO A 497 9.39 -29.25 0.82
CA PRO A 497 9.87 -30.51 1.41
C PRO A 497 9.61 -30.59 2.93
N ALA A 498 9.29 -31.79 3.45
CA ALA A 498 8.88 -31.99 4.86
C ALA A 498 9.93 -31.55 5.90
N ASP A 499 11.22 -31.61 5.55
CA ASP A 499 12.35 -31.17 6.38
C ASP A 499 12.59 -29.64 6.31
N VAL A 500 11.83 -28.87 5.51
CA VAL A 500 12.02 -27.42 5.33
C VAL A 500 10.98 -26.59 6.08
N VAL A 501 11.44 -25.63 6.90
CA VAL A 501 10.60 -24.71 7.70
C VAL A 501 11.00 -23.25 7.47
N ALA A 502 10.05 -22.31 7.59
CA ALA A 502 10.35 -20.89 7.63
C ALA A 502 10.67 -20.46 9.07
N LEU A 503 11.77 -19.72 9.28
CA LEU A 503 12.13 -19.12 10.57
C LEU A 503 11.53 -17.71 10.72
N SER A 504 11.43 -16.98 9.61
CA SER A 504 10.91 -15.62 9.55
C SER A 504 10.39 -15.30 8.16
N SER A 505 9.29 -14.55 8.10
CA SER A 505 8.70 -13.98 6.89
C SER A 505 9.26 -12.58 6.61
N PRO A 506 9.17 -12.07 5.36
CA PRO A 506 9.47 -10.67 5.06
C PRO A 506 8.50 -9.72 5.76
N ASN A 507 9.01 -8.64 6.35
CA ASN A 507 8.17 -7.51 6.74
C ASN A 507 7.62 -6.84 5.47
N GLN A 508 6.30 -6.64 5.37
CA GLN A 508 5.64 -6.11 4.17
C GLN A 508 6.11 -4.71 3.80
N ASP A 509 6.46 -3.87 4.80
CA ASP A 509 6.94 -2.50 4.60
C ASP A 509 8.45 -2.40 4.34
N SER A 510 9.18 -3.53 4.33
CA SER A 510 10.64 -3.55 4.18
C SER A 510 11.09 -4.02 2.80
N TRP A 511 11.74 -3.13 2.04
CA TRP A 511 12.44 -3.49 0.79
C TRP A 511 13.55 -4.54 0.98
N ARG A 512 13.96 -4.82 2.23
CA ARG A 512 14.91 -5.87 2.62
C ARG A 512 14.22 -7.21 2.90
N GLY A 513 12.89 -7.25 2.84
CA GLY A 513 12.03 -8.39 3.11
C GLY A 513 12.53 -9.67 2.47
N THR A 514 12.96 -10.60 3.31
CA THR A 514 13.54 -11.88 2.90
C THR A 514 12.88 -13.01 3.70
N TRP A 515 12.51 -14.10 3.02
CA TRP A 515 12.16 -15.35 3.68
C TRP A 515 13.43 -16.07 4.11
N TRP A 516 13.52 -16.42 5.39
CA TRP A 516 14.64 -17.19 5.92
C TRP A 516 14.17 -18.62 6.18
N MET A 517 14.66 -19.55 5.37
CA MET A 517 14.21 -20.93 5.36
C MET A 517 15.32 -21.86 5.84
N ILE A 518 14.94 -22.85 6.63
CA ILE A 518 15.84 -23.86 7.18
C ILE A 518 15.49 -25.22 6.58
N ASP A 519 16.47 -25.90 5.99
CA ASP A 519 16.41 -27.34 5.71
C ASP A 519 17.05 -28.10 6.88
N VAL A 520 16.20 -28.67 7.73
CA VAL A 520 16.61 -29.41 8.94
C VAL A 520 17.23 -30.77 8.59
N GLY A 521 16.90 -31.32 7.41
CA GLY A 521 17.47 -32.58 6.93
C GLY A 521 18.95 -32.46 6.54
N ARG A 522 19.34 -31.28 6.05
CA ARG A 522 20.71 -30.91 5.66
C ARG A 522 21.45 -30.06 6.70
N GLY A 523 20.74 -29.45 7.66
CA GLY A 523 21.32 -28.59 8.69
C GLY A 523 21.74 -27.22 8.15
N VAL A 524 21.01 -26.69 7.16
CA VAL A 524 21.36 -25.45 6.45
C VAL A 524 20.23 -24.43 6.46
N ILE A 525 20.61 -23.14 6.39
CA ILE A 525 19.72 -22.00 6.18
C ILE A 525 19.97 -21.41 4.79
N PHE A 526 18.90 -20.92 4.16
CA PHE A 526 18.93 -20.24 2.86
C PHE A 526 17.91 -19.10 2.83
N CYS A 527 18.10 -18.19 1.87
CA CYS A 527 17.33 -16.96 1.73
C CYS A 527 16.48 -17.03 0.46
N GLU A 528 15.19 -16.75 0.55
CA GLU A 528 14.33 -16.58 -0.61
C GLU A 528 13.79 -15.14 -0.67
N SER A 529 14.01 -14.49 -1.81
CA SER A 529 13.27 -13.27 -2.16
C SER A 529 11.89 -13.68 -2.67
N GLY A 530 10.85 -12.89 -2.35
CA GLY A 530 9.47 -13.19 -2.76
C GLY A 530 9.26 -13.34 -4.28
N PRO A 531 8.06 -13.77 -4.72
CA PRO A 531 7.81 -14.17 -6.10
C PRO A 531 8.20 -13.09 -7.11
N LYS A 532 9.19 -13.39 -7.95
CA LYS A 532 9.64 -12.53 -9.04
C LYS A 532 8.90 -12.89 -10.33
N THR A 533 8.24 -11.92 -10.94
CA THR A 533 7.93 -11.99 -12.38
C THR A 533 9.21 -12.16 -13.19
N GLN A 534 9.21 -13.06 -14.17
CA GLN A 534 10.42 -13.46 -14.89
C GLN A 534 11.00 -12.33 -15.75
N VAL A 535 12.04 -11.67 -15.24
CA VAL A 535 13.07 -10.98 -16.04
C VAL A 535 14.44 -11.38 -15.48
N GLU A 536 15.38 -11.64 -16.37
CA GLU A 536 16.70 -12.18 -16.04
C GLU A 536 17.48 -11.28 -15.05
N ALA A 537 17.67 -11.77 -13.83
CA ALA A 537 18.65 -11.27 -12.87
C ALA A 537 19.70 -12.37 -12.62
N PRO A 538 20.98 -12.02 -12.36
CA PRO A 538 22.07 -12.99 -12.33
C PRO A 538 21.89 -14.04 -11.22
N ALA A 539 22.41 -15.23 -11.46
CA ALA A 539 22.24 -16.42 -10.64
C ALA A 539 23.02 -16.37 -9.30
N ASN A 540 22.56 -15.53 -8.37
CA ASN A 540 22.82 -15.66 -6.93
C ASN A 540 21.53 -16.13 -6.24
N SER A 541 21.23 -17.43 -6.39
CA SER A 541 20.54 -18.14 -5.30
C SER A 541 21.57 -18.27 -4.17
N TYR A 542 21.22 -17.83 -2.96
CA TYR A 542 22.15 -17.89 -1.84
C TYR A 542 22.53 -19.35 -1.57
N GLU A 543 23.82 -19.68 -1.66
CA GLU A 543 24.28 -21.05 -1.40
C GLU A 543 23.91 -21.47 0.03
N PRO A 544 23.26 -22.63 0.25
CA PRO A 544 22.81 -23.03 1.58
C PRO A 544 23.98 -23.16 2.56
N GLU A 545 23.93 -22.42 3.68
CA GLU A 545 24.99 -22.37 4.69
C GLU A 545 24.58 -23.11 5.98
N SER A 546 25.53 -23.72 6.69
CA SER A 546 25.31 -24.27 8.05
C SER A 546 24.62 -23.24 8.96
N ILE A 547 23.52 -23.62 9.59
CA ILE A 547 22.76 -22.76 10.51
C ILE A 547 23.67 -22.22 11.62
N VAL A 548 24.49 -23.10 12.20
CA VAL A 548 25.42 -22.75 13.30
C VAL A 548 26.45 -21.73 12.84
N THR A 549 26.99 -21.90 11.63
CA THR A 549 27.97 -20.97 11.05
C THR A 549 27.32 -19.62 10.72
N TYR A 550 26.14 -19.64 10.09
CA TYR A 550 25.39 -18.45 9.70
C TYR A 550 24.99 -17.59 10.92
N PHE A 551 24.38 -18.17 11.95
CA PHE A 551 24.05 -17.41 13.17
C PHE A 551 25.29 -16.99 13.97
N GLY A 552 26.39 -17.76 13.92
CA GLY A 552 27.69 -17.33 14.44
C GLY A 552 28.23 -16.07 13.74
N LYS A 553 28.07 -15.97 12.41
CA LYS A 553 28.36 -14.75 11.65
C LYS A 553 27.44 -13.60 12.07
N LEU A 554 26.13 -13.81 12.21
CA LEU A 554 25.19 -12.75 12.64
C LEU A 554 25.51 -12.19 14.03
N VAL A 555 25.80 -13.04 15.02
CA VAL A 555 26.25 -12.60 16.35
C VAL A 555 27.54 -11.78 16.26
N SER A 556 28.45 -12.16 15.36
CA SER A 556 29.68 -11.40 15.09
C SER A 556 29.38 -10.04 14.45
N LYS A 557 28.45 -9.99 13.49
CA LYS A 557 27.99 -8.76 12.83
C LYS A 557 27.29 -7.80 13.80
N LEU A 558 26.48 -8.30 14.72
CA LEU A 558 25.85 -7.51 15.80
C LEU A 558 26.90 -6.89 16.72
N ARG A 559 27.89 -7.69 17.15
CA ARG A 559 28.99 -7.22 18.01
C ARG A 559 29.91 -6.21 17.30
N GLY A 560 30.11 -6.38 15.99
CA GLY A 560 30.82 -5.42 15.14
C GLY A 560 30.02 -4.18 14.74
N LEU A 561 28.70 -4.19 14.98
CA LEU A 561 27.73 -3.20 14.49
C LEU A 561 27.69 -3.09 12.95
N GLU A 562 27.99 -4.17 12.23
CA GLU A 562 27.72 -4.28 10.79
C GLU A 562 26.20 -4.23 10.53
N ILE A 563 25.45 -4.93 11.39
CA ILE A 563 24.00 -4.80 11.56
C ILE A 563 23.72 -4.20 12.94
N VAL A 564 22.76 -3.28 13.00
CA VAL A 564 22.55 -2.35 14.13
C VAL A 564 21.08 -2.40 14.55
N PRO A 565 20.73 -2.97 15.72
CA PRO A 565 19.35 -2.97 16.21
C PRO A 565 18.93 -1.56 16.65
N ILE A 566 17.74 -1.11 16.24
CA ILE A 566 17.23 0.24 16.48
C ILE A 566 15.85 0.16 17.13
N PRO A 567 15.65 0.76 18.31
CA PRO A 567 14.35 0.74 18.98
C PRO A 567 13.26 1.42 18.15
N GLY A 568 12.02 0.99 18.35
CA GLY A 568 10.83 1.70 17.86
C GLY A 568 10.67 3.07 18.52
N LEU A 569 9.84 3.93 17.94
CA LEU A 569 9.58 5.28 18.47
C LEU A 569 8.44 5.34 19.50
N GLY A 570 7.62 4.28 19.57
CA GLY A 570 6.48 4.16 20.49
C GLY A 570 5.25 3.62 19.78
N PRO A 571 4.19 3.25 20.51
CA PRO A 571 2.95 2.72 19.93
C PRO A 571 2.21 3.75 19.04
N ASP A 572 2.33 5.05 19.34
CA ASP A 572 1.58 6.11 18.64
C ASP A 572 2.22 6.58 17.30
N GLU A 573 3.46 6.21 17.00
CA GLU A 573 4.21 6.74 15.83
C GLU A 573 4.26 5.79 14.61
N ASN A 574 3.65 4.59 14.65
CA ASN A 574 3.74 3.57 13.58
C ASN A 574 5.19 3.33 13.09
N GLN A 575 6.13 3.23 14.04
CA GLN A 575 7.56 3.08 13.78
C GLN A 575 8.15 1.95 14.61
N ASP A 576 7.90 0.71 14.17
CA ASP A 576 8.34 -0.52 14.82
C ASP A 576 9.87 -0.66 14.95
N PRO A 577 10.37 -1.46 15.90
CA PRO A 577 11.79 -1.75 16.06
C PRO A 577 12.38 -2.51 14.86
N VAL A 578 13.49 -2.02 14.30
CA VAL A 578 14.10 -2.57 13.07
C VAL A 578 15.62 -2.79 13.22
N ILE A 579 16.22 -3.58 12.33
CA ILE A 579 17.68 -3.78 12.26
C ILE A 579 18.26 -3.07 11.03
N TRP A 580 18.95 -1.94 11.25
CA TRP A 580 19.65 -1.21 10.19
C TRP A 580 20.94 -1.93 9.76
N ALA A 581 21.15 -2.04 8.45
CA ALA A 581 22.38 -2.58 7.86
C ALA A 581 22.78 -1.79 6.61
N GLU A 582 24.06 -1.85 6.22
CA GLU A 582 24.47 -1.30 4.92
C GLU A 582 23.98 -2.18 3.74
N PRO A 583 23.65 -1.61 2.56
CA PRO A 583 23.27 -2.34 1.34
C PRO A 583 24.39 -3.14 0.67
N ASN A 584 25.44 -3.49 1.40
CA ASN A 584 26.66 -4.09 0.85
C ASN A 584 26.71 -5.61 1.07
N TRP A 585 25.66 -6.30 0.61
CA TRP A 585 25.66 -7.75 0.46
C TRP A 585 24.93 -8.17 -0.84
N GLU A 586 25.75 -8.47 -1.86
CA GLU A 586 25.43 -9.22 -3.08
C GLU A 586 24.64 -8.57 -4.24
N ARG A 587 23.88 -7.48 -4.06
CA ARG A 587 23.08 -6.89 -5.17
C ARG A 587 23.70 -5.69 -5.92
N GLY A 588 24.90 -5.23 -5.53
CA GLY A 588 25.65 -4.21 -6.27
C GLY A 588 25.03 -2.80 -6.25
N ALA A 589 25.41 -1.96 -7.22
CA ALA A 589 25.01 -0.55 -7.27
C ALA A 589 23.50 -0.35 -7.49
N ASP A 590 22.81 -1.35 -8.05
CA ASP A 590 21.38 -1.30 -8.34
C ASP A 590 20.52 -1.33 -7.07
N ALA A 591 21.03 -1.89 -5.96
CA ALA A 591 20.36 -1.86 -4.66
C ALA A 591 20.05 -0.43 -4.18
N LEU A 592 20.96 0.52 -4.41
CA LEU A 592 20.75 1.92 -4.06
C LEU A 592 19.61 2.55 -4.89
N ALA A 593 19.36 2.04 -6.10
CA ALA A 593 18.30 2.52 -6.98
C ALA A 593 16.90 2.03 -6.53
N GLU A 594 16.80 0.78 -6.07
CA GLU A 594 15.59 0.16 -5.53
C GLU A 594 15.22 0.66 -4.11
N MET A 595 16.18 1.16 -3.34
CA MET A 595 15.95 1.66 -1.97
C MET A 595 14.93 2.80 -1.87
N SER A 596 14.05 2.68 -0.85
CA SER A 596 13.17 3.77 -0.39
C SER A 596 13.95 5.02 0.03
N GLU A 597 13.30 6.19 0.04
CA GLU A 597 13.96 7.41 0.52
C GLU A 597 14.29 7.33 2.03
N ALA A 598 13.45 6.68 2.83
CA ALA A 598 13.70 6.46 4.26
C ALA A 598 14.97 5.61 4.48
N ASP A 599 15.15 4.56 3.70
CA ASP A 599 16.35 3.72 3.76
C ASP A 599 17.60 4.40 3.23
N ARG A 600 17.46 5.28 2.24
CA ARG A 600 18.55 6.16 1.83
C ARG A 600 18.93 7.13 2.94
N ARG A 601 17.99 7.68 3.72
CA ARG A 601 18.32 8.52 4.90
C ARG A 601 19.05 7.72 6.00
N ILE A 602 18.74 6.44 6.15
CA ILE A 602 19.44 5.53 7.08
C ILE A 602 20.88 5.28 6.63
N VAL A 603 21.11 4.95 5.36
CA VAL A 603 22.43 4.51 4.85
C VAL A 603 23.32 5.66 4.39
N LEU A 604 22.74 6.64 3.70
CA LEU A 604 23.40 7.81 3.12
C LEU A 604 22.75 9.11 3.64
N PRO A 605 22.81 9.37 4.96
CA PRO A 605 22.22 10.56 5.55
C PRO A 605 22.83 11.86 4.99
N ALA A 606 22.01 12.91 4.90
CA ALA A 606 22.45 14.24 4.44
C ALA A 606 23.44 14.94 5.40
N LYS A 607 23.54 14.48 6.65
CA LYS A 607 24.48 14.98 7.68
C LYS A 607 25.33 13.83 8.21
N SER A 608 26.60 14.11 8.50
CA SER A 608 27.48 13.17 9.21
C SER A 608 27.04 13.04 10.67
N GLY A 609 26.96 11.80 11.18
CA GLY A 609 26.63 11.51 12.58
C GLY A 609 25.17 11.15 12.88
N ILE A 610 24.30 11.10 11.86
CA ILE A 610 22.95 10.50 11.92
C ILE A 610 22.93 9.21 11.07
N GLY A 611 21.76 8.55 10.92
CA GLY A 611 21.66 7.28 10.20
C GLY A 611 22.48 6.15 10.83
N ILE A 612 22.85 5.14 10.04
CA ILE A 612 23.52 3.92 10.52
C ILE A 612 24.89 4.20 11.16
N GLU A 613 25.69 5.12 10.63
CA GLU A 613 26.96 5.51 11.28
C GLU A 613 26.75 6.31 12.56
N GLY A 614 25.70 7.14 12.61
CA GLY A 614 25.27 7.77 13.85
C GLY A 614 24.91 6.75 14.93
N ALA A 615 24.07 5.77 14.60
CA ALA A 615 23.68 4.69 15.50
C ALA A 615 24.89 3.83 15.94
N ARG A 616 25.80 3.49 15.00
CA ARG A 616 27.07 2.80 15.31
C ARG A 616 27.92 3.57 16.30
N LYS A 617 28.01 4.90 16.15
CA LYS A 617 28.73 5.76 17.09
C LYS A 617 28.06 5.75 18.47
N VAL A 618 26.74 5.90 18.53
CA VAL A 618 25.97 5.84 19.79
C VAL A 618 26.25 4.54 20.56
N TYR A 619 26.09 3.38 19.92
CA TYR A 619 26.38 2.09 20.56
C TYR A 619 27.80 2.01 21.16
N ARG A 620 28.82 2.49 20.43
CA ARG A 620 30.21 2.50 20.90
C ARG A 620 30.44 3.46 22.06
N ASP A 621 29.86 4.66 22.02
CA ASP A 621 29.97 5.67 23.09
C ASP A 621 29.32 5.21 24.41
N TYR A 622 28.31 4.33 24.32
CA TYR A 622 27.66 3.70 25.48
C TYR A 622 28.29 2.36 25.91
N GLY A 623 29.35 1.88 25.25
CA GLY A 623 30.17 0.73 25.72
C GLY A 623 29.94 -0.60 25.00
N TRP A 624 29.13 -0.65 23.94
CA TRP A 624 28.94 -1.89 23.17
C TRP A 624 30.24 -2.32 22.45
N PRO A 625 30.60 -3.62 22.42
CA PRO A 625 29.83 -4.79 22.87
C PRO A 625 30.22 -5.35 24.26
N ASP A 626 30.87 -4.59 25.14
CA ASP A 626 31.20 -5.08 26.49
C ASP A 626 29.98 -5.01 27.42
N GLU A 627 29.31 -6.15 27.60
CA GLU A 627 28.12 -6.32 28.45
C GLU A 627 28.30 -5.82 29.90
N ASN A 628 29.55 -5.71 30.40
CA ASN A 628 29.82 -5.21 31.76
C ASN A 628 29.87 -3.69 31.88
N SER A 629 30.09 -2.98 30.76
CA SER A 629 30.19 -1.52 30.70
C SER A 629 29.15 -0.87 29.78
N PHE A 630 28.35 -1.67 29.07
CA PHE A 630 27.30 -1.19 28.18
C PHE A 630 26.11 -0.57 28.94
N ARG A 631 25.97 0.74 28.80
CA ARG A 631 24.87 1.54 29.35
C ARG A 631 23.64 1.44 28.44
N ARG A 632 22.97 0.28 28.49
CA ARG A 632 21.88 -0.11 27.58
C ARG A 632 20.75 0.92 27.46
N ASP A 633 20.25 1.42 28.58
CA ASP A 633 19.02 2.22 28.56
C ASP A 633 19.28 3.67 28.11
N GLU A 634 20.39 4.28 28.55
CA GLU A 634 20.89 5.57 28.00
C GLU A 634 21.18 5.48 26.49
N CYS A 635 21.69 4.32 26.03
CA CYS A 635 21.88 4.04 24.61
C CYS A 635 20.53 3.99 23.87
N ARG A 636 19.51 3.33 24.44
CA ARG A 636 18.16 3.24 23.85
C ARG A 636 17.54 4.62 23.66
N GLU A 637 17.53 5.45 24.70
CA GLU A 637 17.02 6.83 24.62
C GLU A 637 17.73 7.66 23.54
N THR A 638 19.06 7.53 23.45
CA THR A 638 19.85 8.24 22.44
C THR A 638 19.54 7.73 21.03
N LEU A 639 19.30 6.44 20.85
CA LEU A 639 18.92 5.85 19.56
C LEU A 639 17.51 6.25 19.12
N VAL A 640 16.54 6.37 20.04
CA VAL A 640 15.19 6.87 19.74
C VAL A 640 15.27 8.29 19.16
N ARG A 641 15.96 9.21 19.86
CA ARG A 641 16.18 10.59 19.40
C ARG A 641 16.93 10.66 18.05
N LEU A 642 17.92 9.78 17.86
CA LEU A 642 18.66 9.68 16.60
C LEU A 642 17.76 9.16 15.46
N ARG A 643 16.87 8.21 15.72
CA ARG A 643 15.90 7.69 14.75
C ARG A 643 14.89 8.76 14.37
N GLN A 644 14.29 9.47 15.34
CA GLN A 644 13.43 10.64 15.08
C GLN A 644 14.13 11.66 14.18
N THR A 645 15.37 12.05 14.52
CA THR A 645 16.17 13.00 13.72
C THR A 645 16.49 12.46 12.31
N THR A 646 16.70 11.15 12.15
CA THR A 646 17.00 10.51 10.86
C THR A 646 15.77 10.41 9.95
N ILE A 647 14.58 10.20 10.52
CA ILE A 647 13.32 10.08 9.79
C ILE A 647 12.72 11.46 9.49
N TYR A 648 12.53 12.30 10.52
CA TYR A 648 11.79 13.56 10.43
C TYR A 648 12.68 14.81 10.24
N GLY A 649 13.97 14.74 10.55
CA GLY A 649 14.91 15.86 10.47
C GLY A 649 15.07 16.65 11.77
N GLU A 650 15.93 17.68 11.76
CA GLU A 650 16.09 18.60 12.89
C GLU A 650 14.92 19.59 12.94
N GLY A 651 14.22 19.65 14.07
CA GLY A 651 13.07 20.54 14.29
C GLY A 651 11.93 19.88 15.06
N PHE A 652 11.86 18.53 15.03
CA PHE A 652 10.95 17.73 15.85
C PHE A 652 11.49 17.60 17.28
N ALA A 653 11.59 18.74 17.98
CA ALA A 653 11.80 18.74 19.42
C ALA A 653 10.49 18.36 20.10
N ASP A 654 10.54 17.31 20.89
CA ASP A 654 9.46 16.87 21.77
C ASP A 654 9.23 17.93 22.87
N ASP A 655 8.16 18.72 22.73
CA ASP A 655 7.73 19.74 23.71
C ASP A 655 7.16 19.12 25.01
N SER A 656 7.20 17.79 25.20
CA SER A 656 6.62 17.10 26.37
C SER A 656 7.60 16.81 27.52
N VAL A 657 8.86 17.22 27.44
CA VAL A 657 9.76 17.19 28.61
C VAL A 657 9.53 18.43 29.47
N ASP A 658 8.62 18.31 30.44
CA ASP A 658 8.39 19.32 31.48
C ASP A 658 9.73 19.77 32.12
N GLU A 659 10.01 21.08 32.05
CA GLU A 659 11.05 21.68 32.90
C GLU A 659 10.56 21.64 34.35
N ASP A 660 10.96 20.60 35.09
CA ASP A 660 10.94 20.55 36.55
C ASP A 660 11.82 21.67 37.12
N THR A 661 11.24 22.87 37.13
CA THR A 661 11.82 24.09 37.71
C THR A 661 11.68 24.02 39.21
N ASP A 662 12.60 23.27 39.82
CA ASP A 662 12.75 23.13 41.26
C ASP A 662 13.20 24.47 41.88
N VAL A 663 12.26 25.42 42.00
CA VAL A 663 12.44 26.71 42.66
C VAL A 663 12.52 26.44 44.16
N ALA A 664 13.76 26.23 44.63
CA ALA A 664 14.07 26.04 46.03
C ALA A 664 13.71 27.28 46.88
N MET A 665 12.47 27.33 47.38
CA MET A 665 12.12 28.06 48.58
C MET A 665 12.53 27.24 49.81
N ASP A 666 13.63 27.61 50.47
CA ASP A 666 13.53 28.34 51.76
C ASP A 666 14.87 28.62 52.46
N ALA A 667 14.88 29.76 53.18
CA ALA A 667 15.60 30.05 54.42
C ALA A 667 17.15 29.94 54.49
N ALA A 668 17.82 31.08 54.29
CA ALA A 668 18.82 31.64 55.24
C ALA A 668 19.01 33.16 55.04
#